data_AF-A0A7U9S703-F1
#
_entry.id   AF-A0A7U9S703-F1
#
_cell.length_a   1.000
_cell.length_b   1.000
_cell.length_c   1.000
_cell.angle_alpha   90.00
_cell.angle_beta   90.00
_cell.angle_gamma   90.00
#
_symmetry.space_group_name_H-M   'P 1'
#
loop_
_entity.id
_entity.type
_entity.pdbx_description
1 polymer ?
#
loop_
_entity_poly.entity_id
_entity_poly.type
_entity_poly.pdbx_seq_one_letter_code
_entity_poly.pdbx_strand_id
1 'polypeptide(L)'
;MRKSGRKFLGIILAAVIAAVSAVPVQSIAAEREKSAEYGTHAKASLSEKETEKRKASAEDTVTEMRNLQKQNQETDAEDSAKRPVVEETEGKTFMLPENSEDEMIPRTDSYDINPPVIQSFEFGEDGEALTVKDTLHFTVSAYDADGEIDEIYVYVSCRDPQGTGASVRLEKSGEGNLYTGALSCSELKGKNFYISGVRAEDKADNYTDWDVWDENGQYRYQFTLDAEVNVDENVVVSNFRMQVSASQADGKLRAGDTVTYTADVTCKDETISQIQLYLYTNTEGYYGSQSVSADYNADTRSLTGVYTVTEETYPGEWGLEQVYVYVEAGKSYNFYPTQTESDANLRFTVVQENFDIEKPVIEDISIDKNGEIVKAGDVITITVKVKEEYPLEHASAWFYPQVEQVSASAYVDLEFYASTGEYIGVINVTEDMYPCEWALTSLSVCDEVGHITNISEFREDVYDTYPWYFNVKSGNTFREDMKNVTFAFYGLARQEDGSFQPDSLMFSQTVENVGRRASLKELGVSFPQSMEGLTAAWTYGWRGLEADENTRLLFNSSTDMMLAFYASYEKGCANVRLTYMTEDSGIKEICIPVIADKETAYGNILELLELPEDARTEDFAGLQLTYNDDYHNETTRIGDCAYLYAEAVYRNCQAAWNTRYVGEDGQEVSQVISKSYLEGTRISDALAELEAPKTGNGLEFAGWVLTDSVSEDTFSQSVTSLNVVAVYQGKTTADASYTYRGEDGKITCGSKMMLLNGENLTDTEIQGEASEAFKAAGHLSGLILSEWTCALEVNQERYKKVQFQAVYANCVVVLKYPDDTCQYIVADKNSEFLLPAENEKYKEIRWEGCTIGEKIVITGDREFLVAEYKLQDGAADAPAGEKLPEEEIAKILTEIEDASAGTSIKIDMKKATVVPKEILAAIQGKQVDIVLDMGAYSWSIGDTEVLADELKDIVLEVKIGTNAVPVGLVASLAEGKPVTQLSLTHNGEFGFRADLTLNLGSENSGGTGNLYYYDSSGKLIFRNAGQIGADGTASLSFSHASDYVIVIDSGKGEPEEKEEEEKEDKEVSKAENPEEDQEKNANKKQNERKISDQETANVRKNKNYITKDSGETTKDDSNQNQRKSPKTGE
;
A
#
# COMPACT_ATOMS: atom_id res chain seq x y z
N MET A 1 -15.53 -13.15 -65.74
CA MET A 1 -14.64 -14.21 -66.30
C MET A 1 -14.00 -14.92 -65.10
N ARG A 2 -13.90 -16.27 -65.05
CA ARG A 2 -12.67 -17.07 -65.26
C ARG A 2 -11.40 -16.48 -64.58
N LYS A 3 -10.58 -17.22 -63.82
CA LYS A 3 -10.46 -18.71 -63.65
C LYS A 3 -9.47 -19.09 -62.50
N SER A 4 -9.67 -20.27 -61.88
CA SER A 4 -8.62 -21.15 -61.27
C SER A 4 -7.88 -20.65 -59.99
N GLY A 5 -7.33 -21.48 -59.09
CA GLY A 5 -7.43 -22.94 -58.88
C GLY A 5 -6.34 -23.51 -57.93
N ARG A 6 -6.63 -24.61 -57.19
CA ARG A 6 -5.79 -25.24 -56.12
C ARG A 6 -4.56 -26.05 -56.60
N LYS A 7 -3.70 -26.44 -55.62
CA LYS A 7 -2.57 -27.43 -55.59
C LYS A 7 -1.19 -26.82 -55.90
N PHE A 8 -0.03 -27.26 -55.38
CA PHE A 8 0.42 -28.40 -54.53
C PHE A 8 1.23 -27.87 -53.30
N LEU A 9 1.63 -28.57 -52.22
CA LEU A 9 1.72 -30.00 -51.80
C LEU A 9 3.05 -30.76 -52.11
N GLY A 10 3.92 -30.94 -51.09
CA GLY A 10 4.85 -32.09 -50.96
C GLY A 10 6.37 -31.86 -50.80
N ILE A 11 6.92 -32.22 -49.63
CA ILE A 11 8.20 -32.94 -49.35
C ILE A 11 9.53 -32.45 -49.98
N ILE A 12 10.55 -32.21 -49.13
CA ILE A 12 11.95 -32.67 -49.33
C ILE A 12 12.51 -33.21 -47.98
N LEU A 13 13.32 -34.28 -48.04
CA LEU A 13 14.09 -34.88 -46.94
C LEU A 13 15.47 -35.30 -47.45
N ALA A 14 16.57 -34.84 -46.84
CA ALA A 14 17.93 -35.42 -46.94
C ALA A 14 18.95 -34.65 -46.04
N ALA A 15 20.14 -35.15 -45.65
CA ALA A 15 20.63 -36.50 -45.30
C ALA A 15 22.16 -36.43 -44.96
N VAL A 16 22.72 -37.48 -44.31
CA VAL A 16 24.17 -37.77 -44.10
C VAL A 16 24.90 -36.74 -43.17
N ILE A 17 25.96 -37.00 -42.38
CA ILE A 17 27.01 -38.06 -42.19
C ILE A 17 27.22 -38.19 -40.64
N ALA A 18 27.64 -39.27 -39.97
CA ALA A 18 28.53 -40.42 -40.27
C ALA A 18 28.15 -41.70 -39.50
N ALA A 19 28.86 -42.83 -39.72
CA ALA A 19 28.66 -44.07 -38.95
C ALA A 19 29.86 -45.07 -38.96
N VAL A 20 29.89 -45.93 -37.94
CA VAL A 20 30.59 -47.24 -37.79
C VAL A 20 32.12 -47.30 -37.55
N SER A 21 32.50 -47.81 -36.35
CA SER A 21 33.48 -48.91 -36.05
C SER A 21 34.36 -48.62 -34.79
N ALA A 22 34.89 -49.59 -34.02
CA ALA A 22 34.46 -50.95 -33.65
C ALA A 22 35.35 -51.51 -32.50
N VAL A 23 34.75 -52.28 -31.58
CA VAL A 23 35.26 -53.36 -30.68
C VAL A 23 36.63 -53.99 -31.07
N PRO A 24 37.55 -54.45 -30.16
CA PRO A 24 37.36 -54.88 -28.75
C PRO A 24 38.42 -54.41 -27.70
N VAL A 25 38.25 -54.83 -26.43
CA VAL A 25 39.36 -55.14 -25.49
C VAL A 25 39.21 -56.57 -25.00
N GLN A 26 40.30 -57.34 -24.85
CA GLN A 26 40.25 -58.76 -24.44
C GLN A 26 41.41 -59.16 -23.51
N SER A 27 41.08 -59.46 -22.25
CA SER A 27 41.71 -60.37 -21.25
C SER A 27 43.24 -60.58 -21.17
N ILE A 28 43.77 -60.57 -19.93
CA ILE A 28 44.71 -61.53 -19.27
C ILE A 28 45.22 -60.80 -17.99
N ALA A 29 44.89 -61.20 -16.75
CA ALA A 29 45.31 -62.40 -15.98
C ALA A 29 46.83 -62.39 -15.63
N ALA A 30 47.32 -62.89 -14.48
CA ALA A 30 46.73 -63.88 -13.56
C ALA A 30 47.34 -63.86 -12.13
N GLU A 31 46.69 -64.60 -11.21
CA GLU A 31 47.24 -65.38 -10.07
C GLU A 31 48.04 -64.67 -8.93
N ARG A 32 47.57 -64.67 -7.66
CA ARG A 32 47.41 -65.74 -6.64
C ARG A 32 48.68 -66.10 -5.85
N GLU A 33 48.60 -65.95 -4.52
CA GLU A 33 48.90 -67.06 -3.58
C GLU A 33 48.18 -66.87 -2.21
N LYS A 34 48.27 -67.83 -1.28
CA LYS A 34 47.49 -67.90 -0.03
C LYS A 34 48.29 -68.37 1.20
N SER A 35 48.12 -67.69 2.33
CA SER A 35 48.19 -68.21 3.71
C SER A 35 47.48 -67.21 4.65
N ALA A 36 46.46 -67.56 5.43
CA ALA A 36 46.47 -68.33 6.70
C ALA A 36 47.05 -67.51 7.89
N GLU A 37 46.43 -67.43 9.09
CA GLU A 37 45.28 -68.17 9.66
C GLU A 37 44.66 -67.46 10.90
N TYR A 38 43.35 -67.67 11.17
CA TYR A 38 42.53 -67.39 12.39
C TYR A 38 42.54 -66.00 13.10
N GLY A 39 41.39 -65.43 13.55
CA GLY A 39 39.99 -65.82 13.31
C GLY A 39 38.92 -65.24 14.27
N THR A 40 37.64 -65.46 13.92
CA THR A 40 36.38 -65.27 14.69
C THR A 40 35.93 -63.82 15.01
N HIS A 41 34.64 -63.42 15.01
CA HIS A 41 33.37 -63.91 14.39
C HIS A 41 32.23 -62.90 14.75
N ALA A 42 31.05 -62.79 14.10
CA ALA A 42 30.65 -62.95 12.69
C ALA A 42 29.14 -62.59 12.50
N LYS A 43 28.79 -61.68 11.58
CA LYS A 43 27.46 -61.40 11.00
C LYS A 43 27.65 -60.68 9.65
N ALA A 44 26.86 -60.84 8.59
CA ALA A 44 26.08 -62.00 8.16
C ALA A 44 25.82 -61.89 6.63
N SER A 45 26.79 -62.25 5.78
CA SER A 45 26.67 -62.12 4.33
C SER A 45 25.88 -63.26 3.68
N LEU A 46 24.91 -62.89 2.84
CA LEU A 46 24.25 -63.80 1.89
C LEU A 46 25.22 -64.16 0.75
N SER A 47 25.01 -65.32 0.11
CA SER A 47 25.91 -65.78 -0.96
C SER A 47 25.56 -65.19 -2.33
N GLU A 48 26.54 -65.04 -3.22
CA GLU A 48 26.33 -64.56 -4.61
C GLU A 48 25.24 -65.37 -5.35
N LYS A 49 25.08 -66.65 -5.00
CA LYS A 49 24.05 -67.56 -5.55
C LYS A 49 22.65 -67.35 -4.98
N GLU A 50 22.51 -66.60 -3.89
CA GLU A 50 21.25 -66.06 -3.43
C GLU A 50 21.00 -64.69 -4.08
N THR A 51 22.04 -63.90 -4.35
CA THR A 51 21.94 -62.63 -5.08
C THR A 51 21.47 -62.83 -6.53
N GLU A 52 22.06 -63.77 -7.29
CA GLU A 52 21.56 -64.16 -8.62
C GLU A 52 20.10 -64.66 -8.56
N LYS A 53 19.75 -65.39 -7.48
CA LYS A 53 18.40 -65.91 -7.28
C LYS A 53 17.39 -64.82 -6.94
N ARG A 54 17.79 -63.80 -6.18
CA ARG A 54 16.99 -62.62 -5.87
C ARG A 54 16.79 -61.76 -7.12
N LYS A 55 17.83 -61.56 -7.96
CA LYS A 55 17.67 -60.86 -9.25
C LYS A 55 16.66 -61.57 -10.16
N ALA A 56 16.80 -62.88 -10.37
CA ALA A 56 15.81 -63.64 -11.15
C ALA A 56 14.39 -63.57 -10.54
N SER A 57 14.28 -63.66 -9.21
CA SER A 57 12.98 -63.53 -8.53
C SER A 57 12.37 -62.13 -8.67
N ALA A 58 13.18 -61.07 -8.66
CA ALA A 58 12.70 -59.70 -8.83
C ALA A 58 12.28 -59.40 -10.28
N GLU A 59 13.02 -59.92 -11.27
CA GLU A 59 12.61 -59.88 -12.68
C GLU A 59 11.28 -60.61 -12.90
N ASP A 60 11.07 -61.77 -12.26
CA ASP A 60 9.78 -62.47 -12.26
C ASP A 60 8.68 -61.61 -11.57
N THR A 61 8.89 -61.09 -10.36
CA THR A 61 7.87 -60.29 -9.64
C THR A 61 7.46 -59.01 -10.37
N VAL A 62 8.41 -58.23 -10.90
CA VAL A 62 8.11 -56.99 -11.66
C VAL A 62 7.40 -57.33 -12.98
N THR A 63 7.71 -58.47 -13.58
CA THR A 63 6.99 -58.98 -14.76
C THR A 63 5.59 -59.46 -14.40
N GLU A 64 5.40 -60.09 -13.24
CA GLU A 64 4.10 -60.54 -12.74
C GLU A 64 3.18 -59.36 -12.42
N MET A 65 3.68 -58.30 -11.77
CA MET A 65 2.90 -57.06 -11.55
C MET A 65 2.53 -56.35 -12.86
N ARG A 66 3.46 -56.21 -13.81
CA ARG A 66 3.18 -55.63 -15.15
C ARG A 66 2.23 -56.50 -16.00
N ASN A 67 2.10 -57.79 -15.70
CA ASN A 67 1.12 -58.67 -16.32
C ASN A 67 -0.25 -58.58 -15.63
N LEU A 68 -0.31 -58.47 -14.30
CA LEU A 68 -1.54 -58.24 -13.54
C LEU A 68 -2.24 -56.93 -13.96
N GLN A 69 -1.47 -55.84 -14.13
CA GLN A 69 -1.98 -54.57 -14.67
C GLN A 69 -2.66 -54.74 -16.04
N LYS A 70 -2.07 -55.52 -16.95
CA LYS A 70 -2.66 -55.79 -18.27
C LYS A 70 -3.87 -56.72 -18.19
N GLN A 71 -3.83 -57.72 -17.32
CA GLN A 71 -4.89 -58.71 -17.21
C GLN A 71 -6.19 -58.09 -16.67
N ASN A 72 -6.10 -57.12 -15.76
CA ASN A 72 -7.24 -56.32 -15.32
C ASN A 72 -7.80 -55.43 -16.45
N GLN A 73 -6.92 -54.76 -17.21
CA GLN A 73 -7.35 -53.94 -18.37
C GLN A 73 -8.02 -54.75 -19.49
N GLU A 74 -7.64 -56.02 -19.70
CA GLU A 74 -8.32 -56.89 -20.67
C GLU A 74 -9.66 -57.45 -20.13
N THR A 75 -9.84 -57.63 -18.82
CA THR A 75 -11.13 -58.11 -18.27
C THR A 75 -12.25 -57.07 -18.32
N ASP A 76 -11.97 -55.79 -18.10
CA ASP A 76 -12.99 -54.74 -18.19
C ASP A 76 -13.43 -54.44 -19.65
N ALA A 77 -12.62 -54.85 -20.63
CA ALA A 77 -12.91 -54.63 -22.04
C ALA A 77 -14.09 -55.46 -22.58
N GLU A 78 -14.32 -56.69 -22.08
CA GLU A 78 -15.30 -57.62 -22.68
C GLU A 78 -16.76 -57.43 -22.23
N ASP A 79 -17.06 -56.92 -21.02
CA ASP A 79 -18.46 -56.78 -20.54
C ASP A 79 -19.13 -55.44 -20.91
N SER A 80 -18.38 -54.50 -21.48
CA SER A 80 -18.91 -53.21 -21.99
C SER A 80 -19.95 -53.37 -23.12
N ALA A 81 -20.03 -54.54 -23.76
CA ALA A 81 -20.70 -54.78 -25.02
C ALA A 81 -22.23 -55.06 -24.97
N LYS A 82 -23.00 -54.41 -24.07
CA LYS A 82 -24.48 -54.25 -24.17
C LYS A 82 -25.09 -53.19 -23.23
N ARG A 83 -25.54 -52.06 -23.80
CA ARG A 83 -26.87 -51.45 -23.53
C ARG A 83 -27.20 -50.37 -24.60
N PRO A 84 -28.47 -49.96 -24.76
CA PRO A 84 -28.91 -49.16 -25.91
C PRO A 84 -28.80 -47.65 -25.72
N VAL A 85 -28.82 -46.93 -26.84
CA VAL A 85 -28.90 -45.47 -26.94
C VAL A 85 -30.19 -44.92 -26.31
N VAL A 86 -30.06 -43.82 -25.56
CA VAL A 86 -31.09 -42.82 -25.28
C VAL A 86 -30.47 -41.44 -25.51
N GLU A 87 -31.26 -40.46 -25.92
CA GLU A 87 -30.80 -39.16 -26.46
C GLU A 87 -30.35 -38.15 -25.38
N GLU A 88 -29.56 -37.16 -25.80
CA GLU A 88 -29.15 -36.01 -24.99
C GLU A 88 -30.32 -35.06 -24.72
N THR A 89 -30.45 -34.51 -23.51
CA THR A 89 -30.99 -33.16 -23.29
C THR A 89 -30.67 -32.62 -21.88
N GLU A 90 -30.32 -31.34 -21.83
CA GLU A 90 -30.37 -30.39 -20.69
C GLU A 90 -29.54 -30.65 -19.41
N GLY A 91 -28.76 -29.60 -19.04
CA GLY A 91 -28.61 -29.14 -17.65
C GLY A 91 -27.93 -30.04 -16.62
N LYS A 92 -26.58 -30.08 -16.62
CA LYS A 92 -25.84 -30.40 -15.37
C LYS A 92 -25.80 -29.15 -14.47
N THR A 93 -26.77 -29.03 -13.57
CA THR A 93 -26.70 -28.09 -12.44
C THR A 93 -25.57 -28.50 -11.51
N PHE A 94 -24.76 -27.54 -11.06
CA PHE A 94 -23.81 -27.74 -9.95
C PHE A 94 -24.61 -28.04 -8.67
N MET A 95 -24.26 -29.10 -7.93
CA MET A 95 -24.94 -29.44 -6.68
C MET A 95 -24.39 -28.57 -5.56
N LEU A 96 -25.01 -27.41 -5.33
CA LEU A 96 -24.79 -26.63 -4.10
C LEU A 96 -25.27 -27.44 -2.88
N PRO A 97 -24.59 -27.34 -1.73
CA PRO A 97 -25.16 -27.77 -0.45
C PRO A 97 -26.40 -26.91 -0.12
N GLU A 98 -27.54 -27.53 0.16
CA GLU A 98 -28.71 -26.80 0.67
C GLU A 98 -28.51 -26.51 2.16
N ASN A 99 -28.43 -25.21 2.53
CA ASN A 99 -28.57 -24.80 3.92
C ASN A 99 -29.95 -25.18 4.44
N SER A 100 -29.99 -26.12 5.39
CA SER A 100 -31.20 -26.49 6.11
C SER A 100 -30.90 -26.58 7.61
N GLU A 101 -31.40 -25.60 8.36
CA GLU A 101 -31.55 -25.72 9.82
C GLU A 101 -32.61 -26.78 10.12
N ASP A 102 -32.21 -28.00 10.50
CA ASP A 102 -33.14 -29.01 11.03
C ASP A 102 -32.42 -29.98 12.00
N GLU A 103 -33.19 -30.69 12.83
CA GLU A 103 -32.70 -31.29 14.09
C GLU A 103 -31.64 -32.41 13.95
N MET A 104 -30.74 -32.50 14.95
CA MET A 104 -29.71 -33.55 15.09
C MET A 104 -30.27 -34.97 14.93
N ILE A 105 -29.78 -35.69 13.91
CA ILE A 105 -29.91 -37.15 13.78
C ILE A 105 -28.54 -37.72 13.33
N PRO A 106 -27.92 -38.64 14.09
CA PRO A 106 -26.62 -39.21 13.70
C PRO A 106 -26.67 -39.93 12.35
N ARG A 107 -25.81 -39.53 11.41
CA ARG A 107 -25.64 -40.21 10.11
C ARG A 107 -24.56 -41.28 10.24
N THR A 108 -24.98 -42.54 10.38
CA THR A 108 -24.08 -43.70 10.63
C THR A 108 -23.15 -44.09 9.48
N ASP A 109 -23.12 -43.31 8.39
CA ASP A 109 -22.44 -43.62 7.12
C ASP A 109 -21.50 -42.47 6.65
N SER A 110 -21.24 -41.47 7.51
CA SER A 110 -20.30 -40.36 7.26
C SER A 110 -19.04 -40.48 8.12
N TYR A 111 -17.91 -40.07 7.54
CA TYR A 111 -16.63 -39.90 8.21
C TYR A 111 -16.63 -38.57 8.95
N ASP A 112 -15.92 -38.48 10.08
CA ASP A 112 -15.88 -37.28 10.91
C ASP A 112 -14.90 -36.24 10.35
N ILE A 113 -15.38 -35.02 10.12
CA ILE A 113 -14.65 -33.94 9.48
C ILE A 113 -14.78 -32.61 10.25
N ASN A 114 -15.38 -32.65 11.44
CA ASN A 114 -15.69 -31.49 12.24
C ASN A 114 -14.63 -31.36 13.34
N PRO A 115 -13.93 -30.22 13.47
CA PRO A 115 -12.86 -30.06 14.45
C PRO A 115 -13.40 -29.95 15.89
N PRO A 116 -12.65 -30.45 16.89
CA PRO A 116 -13.05 -30.38 18.30
C PRO A 116 -13.09 -28.93 18.80
N VAL A 117 -14.11 -28.57 19.57
CA VAL A 117 -14.34 -27.19 20.03
C VAL A 117 -13.74 -26.98 21.43
N ILE A 118 -12.69 -26.15 21.51
CA ILE A 118 -12.19 -25.62 22.78
C ILE A 118 -13.11 -24.48 23.25
N GLN A 119 -13.68 -24.62 24.44
CA GLN A 119 -14.63 -23.68 25.04
C GLN A 119 -13.96 -22.69 26.01
N SER A 120 -12.92 -23.15 26.72
CA SER A 120 -12.12 -22.33 27.62
C SER A 120 -10.75 -22.96 27.90
N PHE A 121 -9.76 -22.12 28.15
CA PHE A 121 -8.45 -22.49 28.69
C PHE A 121 -8.13 -21.61 29.90
N GLU A 122 -7.71 -22.25 30.99
CA GLU A 122 -7.25 -21.62 32.22
C GLU A 122 -5.82 -22.10 32.53
N PHE A 123 -4.91 -21.15 32.76
CA PHE A 123 -3.57 -21.37 33.29
C PHE A 123 -3.52 -20.81 34.72
N GLY A 124 -3.18 -21.63 35.71
CA GLY A 124 -3.31 -21.29 37.13
C GLY A 124 -2.33 -20.23 37.62
N GLU A 125 -1.13 -20.19 37.05
CA GLU A 125 0.01 -19.39 37.50
C GLU A 125 0.37 -18.25 36.53
N ASP A 126 -0.64 -17.72 35.83
CA ASP A 126 -0.45 -16.66 34.83
C ASP A 126 0.01 -15.34 35.45
N GLY A 127 1.01 -14.71 34.84
CA GLY A 127 1.70 -13.53 35.36
C GLY A 127 2.58 -13.78 36.59
N GLU A 128 2.68 -15.00 37.13
CA GLU A 128 3.39 -15.26 38.38
C GLU A 128 4.93 -15.34 38.25
N ALA A 129 5.59 -15.21 39.40
CA ALA A 129 7.03 -15.41 39.57
C ALA A 129 7.28 -16.67 40.42
N LEU A 130 7.61 -17.75 39.73
CA LEU A 130 7.68 -19.13 40.25
C LEU A 130 9.12 -19.58 40.52
N THR A 131 9.27 -20.76 41.13
CA THR A 131 10.56 -21.44 41.31
C THR A 131 10.53 -22.85 40.73
N VAL A 132 11.70 -23.48 40.54
CA VAL A 132 11.81 -24.88 40.04
C VAL A 132 11.19 -25.96 40.95
N LYS A 133 10.58 -25.59 42.08
CA LYS A 133 9.85 -26.50 42.99
C LYS A 133 8.34 -26.44 42.80
N ASP A 134 7.87 -25.43 42.07
CA ASP A 134 6.46 -25.19 41.83
C ASP A 134 6.00 -25.99 40.60
N THR A 135 4.71 -25.92 40.28
CA THR A 135 4.09 -26.76 39.25
C THR A 135 3.03 -25.94 38.55
N LEU A 136 3.07 -25.94 37.22
CA LEU A 136 2.10 -25.25 36.38
C LEU A 136 0.84 -26.10 36.28
N HIS A 137 -0.33 -25.50 36.40
CA HIS A 137 -1.63 -26.18 36.31
C HIS A 137 -2.43 -25.64 35.13
N PHE A 138 -2.92 -26.55 34.30
CA PHE A 138 -3.68 -26.24 33.10
C PHE A 138 -5.04 -26.92 33.14
N THR A 139 -6.09 -26.16 32.82
CA THR A 139 -7.46 -26.67 32.69
C THR A 139 -8.02 -26.24 31.35
N VAL A 140 -8.59 -27.19 30.60
CA VAL A 140 -9.26 -26.95 29.31
C VAL A 140 -10.67 -27.54 29.39
N SER A 141 -11.68 -26.77 28.96
CA SER A 141 -12.99 -27.31 28.62
C SER A 141 -13.07 -27.45 27.10
N ALA A 142 -13.20 -28.67 26.60
CA ALA A 142 -13.32 -28.95 25.17
C ALA A 142 -14.23 -30.15 24.90
N TYR A 143 -14.91 -30.14 23.75
CA TYR A 143 -15.77 -31.23 23.33
C TYR A 143 -15.65 -31.49 21.83
N ASP A 144 -16.00 -32.71 21.44
CA ASP A 144 -16.26 -33.03 20.04
C ASP A 144 -17.77 -33.17 19.80
N ALA A 145 -18.22 -32.87 18.58
CA ALA A 145 -19.62 -32.89 18.20
C ALA A 145 -20.06 -34.22 17.56
N ASP A 146 -19.18 -34.87 16.80
CA ASP A 146 -19.49 -36.07 16.00
C ASP A 146 -18.58 -37.28 16.36
N GLY A 147 -17.46 -37.04 17.06
CA GLY A 147 -16.48 -38.05 17.47
C GLY A 147 -16.09 -38.01 18.95
N GLU A 148 -14.80 -38.25 19.24
CA GLU A 148 -14.20 -38.14 20.58
C GLU A 148 -12.79 -37.52 20.46
N ILE A 149 -12.49 -36.49 21.26
CA ILE A 149 -11.12 -35.97 21.46
C ILE A 149 -10.20 -37.12 21.92
N ASP A 150 -9.08 -37.36 21.21
CA ASP A 150 -8.04 -38.27 21.70
C ASP A 150 -7.08 -37.55 22.65
N GLU A 151 -6.61 -36.36 22.27
CA GLU A 151 -5.67 -35.60 23.09
C GLU A 151 -5.83 -34.09 23.08
N ILE A 152 -5.34 -33.49 24.16
CA ILE A 152 -5.20 -32.04 24.31
C ILE A 152 -3.78 -31.78 24.81
N TYR A 153 -3.04 -30.94 24.10
CA TYR A 153 -1.68 -30.52 24.45
C TYR A 153 -1.62 -29.04 24.82
N VAL A 154 -0.88 -28.72 25.87
CA VAL A 154 -0.41 -27.35 26.15
C VAL A 154 1.09 -27.30 25.86
N TYR A 155 1.51 -26.32 25.05
CA TYR A 155 2.92 -26.08 24.71
C TYR A 155 3.45 -24.87 25.49
N VAL A 156 4.52 -25.08 26.24
CA VAL A 156 5.22 -24.03 27.01
C VAL A 156 6.55 -23.75 26.35
N SER A 157 6.82 -22.50 25.99
CA SER A 157 8.04 -22.06 25.32
C SER A 157 8.78 -20.99 26.13
N CYS A 158 10.08 -20.84 25.87
CA CYS A 158 10.96 -19.89 26.54
C CYS A 158 11.42 -18.80 25.57
N ARG A 159 11.58 -17.55 26.04
CA ARG A 159 12.13 -16.43 25.26
C ARG A 159 13.66 -16.33 25.32
N ASP A 160 14.31 -17.07 26.22
CA ASP A 160 15.74 -16.93 26.47
C ASP A 160 16.60 -17.77 25.49
N PRO A 161 17.77 -17.29 25.00
CA PRO A 161 18.55 -17.96 23.94
C PRO A 161 19.14 -19.35 24.26
N GLN A 162 19.07 -19.79 25.52
CA GLN A 162 19.47 -21.12 25.99
C GLN A 162 18.34 -21.79 26.79
N GLY A 163 17.11 -21.29 26.64
CA GLY A 163 15.93 -21.80 27.31
C GLY A 163 15.49 -23.15 26.72
N THR A 164 14.69 -23.88 27.49
CA THR A 164 14.06 -25.13 27.05
C THR A 164 12.65 -25.17 27.62
N GLY A 165 11.68 -25.19 26.72
CA GLY A 165 10.27 -25.38 27.04
C GLY A 165 9.90 -26.86 27.21
N ALA A 166 8.61 -27.14 27.35
CA ALA A 166 8.06 -28.50 27.42
C ALA A 166 6.61 -28.50 26.92
N SER A 167 6.03 -29.68 26.73
CA SER A 167 4.60 -29.86 26.46
C SER A 167 3.98 -30.85 27.44
N VAL A 168 2.67 -30.72 27.67
CA VAL A 168 1.91 -31.60 28.57
C VAL A 168 0.60 -32.03 27.91
N ARG A 169 0.34 -33.35 27.87
CA ARG A 169 -0.96 -33.92 27.49
C ARG A 169 -1.89 -33.82 28.70
N LEU A 170 -3.09 -33.29 28.51
CA LEU A 170 -4.07 -33.13 29.59
C LEU A 170 -4.92 -34.42 29.75
N GLU A 171 -5.21 -34.82 30.99
CA GLU A 171 -6.06 -35.97 31.30
C GLU A 171 -7.52 -35.53 31.57
N LYS A 172 -8.49 -36.33 31.10
CA LYS A 172 -9.93 -36.02 31.24
C LYS A 172 -10.40 -36.17 32.69
N SER A 173 -10.81 -35.07 33.33
CA SER A 173 -11.08 -34.98 34.77
C SER A 173 -12.51 -35.37 35.20
N GLY A 174 -12.96 -36.54 34.74
CA GLY A 174 -14.20 -37.18 35.20
C GLY A 174 -15.33 -37.20 34.18
N GLU A 175 -16.59 -37.15 34.65
CA GLU A 175 -17.77 -37.04 33.78
C GLU A 175 -17.97 -35.57 33.35
N GLY A 176 -17.58 -35.25 32.12
CA GLY A 176 -17.76 -33.93 31.52
C GLY A 176 -16.81 -33.65 30.35
N ASN A 177 -16.68 -32.37 30.00
CA ASN A 177 -15.83 -31.85 28.92
C ASN A 177 -14.49 -31.30 29.45
N LEU A 178 -14.15 -31.57 30.71
CA LEU A 178 -13.01 -30.98 31.39
C LEU A 178 -11.76 -31.87 31.27
N TYR A 179 -10.64 -31.24 30.96
CA TYR A 179 -9.31 -31.85 30.85
C TYR A 179 -8.34 -31.03 31.70
N THR A 180 -7.47 -31.72 32.43
CA THR A 180 -6.53 -31.09 33.38
C THR A 180 -5.16 -31.73 33.27
N GLY A 181 -4.11 -30.92 33.35
CA GLY A 181 -2.72 -31.39 33.36
C GLY A 181 -1.85 -30.53 34.26
N ALA A 182 -0.69 -31.07 34.62
CA ALA A 182 0.29 -30.40 35.46
C ALA A 182 1.71 -30.65 34.95
N LEU A 183 2.56 -29.61 34.98
CA LEU A 183 3.93 -29.65 34.49
C LEU A 183 4.88 -29.12 35.57
N SER A 184 5.94 -29.87 35.91
CA SER A 184 6.88 -29.43 36.94
C SER A 184 7.79 -28.32 36.42
N CYS A 185 7.92 -27.23 37.16
CA CYS A 185 8.88 -26.16 36.83
C CYS A 185 10.34 -26.64 36.83
N SER A 186 10.63 -27.84 37.37
CA SER A 186 11.94 -28.48 37.28
C SER A 186 12.31 -29.01 35.90
N GLU A 187 11.34 -29.17 34.99
CA GLU A 187 11.54 -29.67 33.62
C GLU A 187 11.97 -28.55 32.66
N LEU A 188 11.77 -27.29 33.06
CA LEU A 188 12.00 -26.10 32.25
C LEU A 188 13.40 -25.49 32.46
N LYS A 189 13.93 -24.83 31.43
CA LYS A 189 15.21 -24.09 31.49
C LYS A 189 15.06 -22.67 30.94
N GLY A 190 15.75 -21.72 31.55
CA GLY A 190 15.58 -20.28 31.30
C GLY A 190 14.75 -19.61 32.40
N LYS A 191 14.32 -18.38 32.13
CA LYS A 191 13.63 -17.49 33.06
C LYS A 191 12.28 -17.01 32.53
N ASN A 192 12.18 -16.68 31.25
CA ASN A 192 11.03 -15.96 30.67
C ASN A 192 10.20 -16.92 29.80
N PHE A 193 9.01 -17.32 30.27
CA PHE A 193 8.19 -18.36 29.63
C PHE A 193 6.81 -17.84 29.21
N TYR A 194 6.22 -18.53 28.24
CA TYR A 194 4.90 -18.25 27.68
C TYR A 194 4.24 -19.53 27.18
N ILE A 195 2.91 -19.55 27.11
CA ILE A 195 2.17 -20.62 26.45
C ILE A 195 2.17 -20.33 24.95
N SER A 196 2.83 -21.19 24.16
CA SER A 196 3.00 -21.02 22.71
C SER A 196 1.85 -21.60 21.89
N GLY A 197 1.00 -22.42 22.50
CA GLY A 197 -0.23 -22.93 21.92
C GLY A 197 -0.95 -23.89 22.86
N VAL A 198 -2.25 -24.08 22.65
CA VAL A 198 -3.03 -25.16 23.26
C VAL A 198 -3.86 -25.81 22.16
N ARG A 199 -3.64 -27.09 21.90
CA ARG A 199 -4.31 -27.84 20.84
C ARG A 199 -5.24 -28.90 21.42
N ALA A 200 -6.43 -29.05 20.88
CA ALA A 200 -7.27 -30.25 21.03
C ALA A 200 -7.34 -30.98 19.68
N GLU A 201 -7.25 -32.31 19.70
CA GLU A 201 -7.20 -33.17 18.51
C GLU A 201 -8.08 -34.41 18.71
N ASP A 202 -8.86 -34.77 17.68
CA ASP A 202 -9.83 -35.86 17.70
C ASP A 202 -9.26 -37.21 17.21
N LYS A 203 -10.14 -38.19 16.93
CA LYS A 203 -9.77 -39.52 16.43
C LYS A 203 -9.90 -39.69 14.90
N ALA A 204 -10.23 -38.62 14.20
CA ALA A 204 -10.26 -38.50 12.75
C ALA A 204 -9.20 -37.48 12.26
N ASP A 205 -8.19 -37.23 13.08
CA ASP A 205 -7.08 -36.29 12.87
C ASP A 205 -7.52 -34.82 12.69
N ASN A 206 -8.75 -34.41 13.06
CA ASN A 206 -9.14 -32.99 13.10
C ASN A 206 -8.61 -32.31 14.38
N TYR A 207 -8.17 -31.06 14.30
CA TYR A 207 -7.69 -30.29 15.45
C TYR A 207 -8.22 -28.85 15.53
N THR A 208 -8.22 -28.28 16.74
CA THR A 208 -8.37 -26.83 16.96
C THR A 208 -7.26 -26.35 17.89
N ASP A 209 -6.66 -25.22 17.54
CA ASP A 209 -5.75 -24.47 18.40
C ASP A 209 -6.52 -23.34 19.11
N TRP A 210 -6.31 -23.18 20.42
CA TRP A 210 -6.80 -22.04 21.19
C TRP A 210 -5.95 -20.81 20.89
N ASP A 211 -6.61 -19.66 20.79
CA ASP A 211 -5.94 -18.39 20.59
C ASP A 211 -5.18 -17.93 21.84
N VAL A 212 -3.85 -18.02 21.76
CA VAL A 212 -2.91 -17.59 22.79
C VAL A 212 -2.38 -16.16 22.57
N TRP A 213 -2.90 -15.39 21.60
CA TRP A 213 -2.36 -14.08 21.21
C TRP A 213 -3.31 -12.92 21.55
N ASP A 214 -2.82 -11.83 22.13
CA ASP A 214 -3.59 -10.60 22.28
C ASP A 214 -3.70 -9.85 20.94
N GLU A 215 -4.52 -8.80 20.91
CA GLU A 215 -4.77 -7.97 19.72
C GLU A 215 -3.51 -7.21 19.24
N ASN A 216 -2.45 -7.18 20.06
CA ASN A 216 -1.14 -6.59 19.76
C ASN A 216 -0.10 -7.63 19.28
N GLY A 217 -0.48 -8.92 19.14
CA GLY A 217 0.43 -9.99 18.77
C GLY A 217 1.39 -10.44 19.88
N GLN A 218 1.05 -10.21 21.14
CA GLN A 218 1.77 -10.73 22.32
C GLN A 218 1.08 -11.99 22.87
N TYR A 219 1.85 -12.89 23.46
CA TYR A 219 1.26 -14.06 24.12
C TYR A 219 0.45 -13.64 25.37
N ARG A 220 -0.82 -14.06 25.43
CA ARG A 220 -1.74 -13.80 26.55
C ARG A 220 -1.19 -14.33 27.87
N TYR A 221 -0.66 -15.56 27.83
CA TYR A 221 -0.28 -16.34 29.01
C TYR A 221 1.25 -16.40 29.16
N GLN A 222 1.78 -15.82 30.24
CA GLN A 222 3.22 -15.63 30.45
C GLN A 222 3.59 -15.74 31.95
N PHE A 223 4.73 -16.35 32.26
CA PHE A 223 5.23 -16.44 33.64
C PHE A 223 6.76 -16.34 33.70
N THR A 224 7.29 -16.10 34.90
CA THR A 224 8.73 -16.03 35.14
C THR A 224 9.21 -17.07 36.16
N LEU A 225 10.44 -17.55 35.98
CA LEU A 225 11.09 -18.53 36.85
C LEU A 225 12.32 -17.89 37.52
N ASP A 226 12.42 -17.95 38.86
CA ASP A 226 13.52 -17.30 39.58
C ASP A 226 14.87 -18.01 39.32
N ALA A 227 15.89 -17.19 39.08
CA ALA A 227 17.06 -17.56 38.28
C ALA A 227 18.21 -18.22 39.06
N GLU A 228 17.99 -18.69 40.29
CA GLU A 228 19.00 -19.45 41.06
C GLU A 228 19.25 -20.88 40.50
N VAL A 229 18.51 -21.31 39.47
CA VAL A 229 18.63 -22.65 38.87
C VAL A 229 18.59 -22.59 37.34
N ASN A 230 19.31 -23.50 36.67
CA ASN A 230 19.35 -23.72 35.22
C ASN A 230 20.14 -22.73 34.33
N VAL A 231 21.08 -21.96 34.89
CA VAL A 231 22.42 -21.89 34.28
C VAL A 231 23.35 -22.76 35.13
N ASP A 232 23.56 -23.99 34.68
CA ASP A 232 24.31 -24.99 35.42
C ASP A 232 25.82 -24.78 35.20
N GLU A 233 26.43 -23.84 35.93
CA GLU A 233 27.87 -23.56 35.81
C GLU A 233 28.78 -24.66 36.40
N ASN A 234 28.28 -25.89 36.64
CA ASN A 234 29.14 -26.97 37.11
C ASN A 234 30.15 -27.36 36.04
N VAL A 235 29.76 -27.35 34.75
CA VAL A 235 30.65 -27.63 33.63
C VAL A 235 30.80 -26.39 32.73
N VAL A 236 32.03 -26.00 32.44
CA VAL A 236 32.36 -24.93 31.47
C VAL A 236 33.53 -25.39 30.60
N VAL A 237 33.42 -25.25 29.29
CA VAL A 237 34.48 -25.53 28.31
C VAL A 237 34.87 -24.22 27.61
N SER A 238 36.17 -23.94 27.50
CA SER A 238 36.72 -22.74 26.84
C SER A 238 38.15 -22.96 26.33
N ASN A 239 38.74 -21.94 25.71
CA ASN A 239 40.11 -21.95 25.18
C ASN A 239 40.29 -23.08 24.15
N PHE A 240 39.43 -23.09 23.13
CA PHE A 240 39.37 -24.09 22.08
C PHE A 240 40.54 -23.92 21.11
N ARG A 241 41.31 -24.99 20.89
CA ARG A 241 42.51 -25.00 20.05
C ARG A 241 42.49 -26.20 19.13
N MET A 242 42.66 -25.95 17.83
CA MET A 242 42.76 -26.97 16.79
C MET A 242 44.22 -27.11 16.31
N GLN A 243 44.69 -28.35 16.14
CA GLN A 243 45.95 -28.68 15.49
C GLN A 243 45.72 -29.67 14.34
N VAL A 244 45.98 -29.21 13.12
CA VAL A 244 45.91 -29.99 11.88
C VAL A 244 47.22 -30.74 11.63
N SER A 245 47.15 -32.04 11.32
CA SER A 245 48.28 -32.91 10.98
C SER A 245 48.08 -33.53 9.60
N ALA A 246 48.24 -32.71 8.55
CA ALA A 246 48.13 -33.14 7.15
C ALA A 246 49.41 -33.82 6.64
N SER A 247 49.26 -34.83 5.78
CA SER A 247 50.36 -35.55 5.12
C SER A 247 51.06 -34.74 4.02
N GLN A 248 50.42 -33.68 3.51
CA GLN A 248 50.94 -32.83 2.43
C GLN A 248 51.11 -31.37 2.84
N ALA A 249 51.99 -30.66 2.13
CA ALA A 249 52.36 -29.28 2.40
C ALA A 249 51.35 -28.23 1.88
N ASP A 250 50.19 -28.66 1.35
CA ASP A 250 49.10 -27.79 0.92
C ASP A 250 48.15 -27.43 2.07
N GLY A 251 48.30 -28.06 3.24
CA GLY A 251 47.48 -27.82 4.42
C GLY A 251 46.07 -28.44 4.37
N LYS A 252 45.77 -29.21 3.33
CA LYS A 252 44.48 -29.92 3.20
C LYS A 252 44.62 -31.38 3.63
N LEU A 253 43.62 -31.88 4.34
CA LEU A 253 43.62 -33.23 4.90
C LEU A 253 43.10 -34.25 3.88
N ARG A 254 43.64 -35.47 3.95
CA ARG A 254 43.27 -36.65 3.15
C ARG A 254 43.05 -37.85 4.08
N ALA A 255 42.51 -38.95 3.57
CA ALA A 255 42.33 -40.18 4.34
C ALA A 255 43.63 -40.61 5.07
N GLY A 256 43.53 -40.81 6.39
CA GLY A 256 44.65 -41.10 7.29
C GLY A 256 45.29 -39.89 7.98
N ASP A 257 44.99 -38.66 7.54
CA ASP A 257 45.41 -37.44 8.23
C ASP A 257 44.51 -37.15 9.45
N THR A 258 45.01 -36.36 10.41
CA THR A 258 44.29 -36.12 11.68
C THR A 258 44.15 -34.65 12.07
N VAL A 259 43.08 -34.35 12.81
CA VAL A 259 42.83 -33.05 13.45
C VAL A 259 42.65 -33.28 14.95
N THR A 260 43.49 -32.65 15.76
CA THR A 260 43.42 -32.71 17.22
C THR A 260 42.76 -31.44 17.75
N TYR A 261 41.68 -31.60 18.50
CA TYR A 261 41.00 -30.53 19.23
C TYR A 261 41.32 -30.64 20.72
N THR A 262 41.68 -29.52 21.34
CA THR A 262 41.88 -29.41 22.79
C THR A 262 41.13 -28.19 23.31
N ALA A 263 40.62 -28.28 24.54
CA ALA A 263 40.01 -27.16 25.24
C ALA A 263 40.20 -27.33 26.75
N ASP A 264 40.17 -26.23 27.49
CA ASP A 264 40.25 -26.23 28.94
C ASP A 264 38.83 -26.47 29.51
N VAL A 265 38.68 -27.36 30.49
CA VAL A 265 37.39 -27.79 31.05
C VAL A 265 37.37 -27.59 32.56
N THR A 266 36.48 -26.73 33.04
CA THR A 266 36.19 -26.59 34.47
C THR A 266 34.99 -27.45 34.83
N CYS A 267 35.17 -28.38 35.77
CA CYS A 267 34.11 -29.19 36.36
C CYS A 267 34.08 -28.95 37.87
N LYS A 268 32.94 -28.50 38.41
CA LYS A 268 32.64 -28.28 39.84
C LYS A 268 31.64 -29.35 40.29
N ASP A 269 31.89 -29.99 41.43
CA ASP A 269 30.98 -30.91 42.15
C ASP A 269 30.34 -32.08 41.35
N GLU A 270 30.75 -32.29 40.09
CA GLU A 270 30.30 -33.36 39.21
C GLU A 270 31.47 -34.16 38.59
N THR A 271 31.15 -35.32 38.02
CA THR A 271 32.12 -36.24 37.38
C THR A 271 31.75 -36.44 35.91
N ILE A 272 32.66 -36.04 35.00
CA ILE A 272 32.50 -36.23 33.55
C ILE A 272 32.60 -37.72 33.21
N SER A 273 31.62 -38.22 32.46
CA SER A 273 31.53 -39.62 32.01
C SER A 273 31.92 -39.79 30.53
N GLN A 274 31.58 -38.83 29.67
CA GLN A 274 31.93 -38.81 28.24
C GLN A 274 32.01 -37.36 27.73
N ILE A 275 32.86 -37.10 26.74
CA ILE A 275 32.82 -35.86 25.95
C ILE A 275 32.70 -36.23 24.47
N GLN A 276 31.77 -35.61 23.76
CA GLN A 276 31.55 -35.80 22.33
C GLN A 276 31.63 -34.45 21.60
N LEU A 277 32.53 -34.35 20.63
CA LEU A 277 32.67 -33.20 19.74
C LEU A 277 31.90 -33.51 18.45
N TYR A 278 31.18 -32.54 17.89
CA TYR A 278 30.51 -32.68 16.60
C TYR A 278 31.08 -31.68 15.59
N LEU A 279 31.72 -32.25 14.58
CA LEU A 279 32.19 -31.56 13.39
C LEU A 279 31.06 -31.53 12.37
N TYR A 280 30.86 -30.39 11.72
CA TYR A 280 29.85 -30.22 10.67
C TYR A 280 30.48 -29.66 9.40
N THR A 281 29.87 -29.98 8.26
CA THR A 281 30.12 -29.33 6.98
C THR A 281 28.81 -29.04 6.27
N ASN A 282 28.77 -27.94 5.51
CA ASN A 282 27.67 -27.56 4.64
C ASN A 282 28.31 -27.04 3.35
N THR A 283 28.12 -27.75 2.23
CA THR A 283 28.78 -27.43 0.95
C THR A 283 27.94 -27.94 -0.21
N GLU A 284 27.50 -27.03 -1.09
CA GLU A 284 26.85 -27.31 -2.40
C GLU A 284 25.67 -28.33 -2.39
N GLY A 285 24.96 -28.44 -1.26
CA GLY A 285 23.81 -29.34 -1.09
C GLY A 285 24.07 -30.54 -0.17
N TYR A 286 25.32 -30.79 0.19
CA TYR A 286 25.70 -31.75 1.22
C TYR A 286 25.66 -31.13 2.62
N TYR A 287 25.02 -31.81 3.58
CA TYR A 287 25.07 -31.49 5.02
C TYR A 287 25.62 -32.68 5.80
N GLY A 288 26.90 -32.62 6.16
CA GLY A 288 27.61 -33.69 6.86
C GLY A 288 27.78 -33.40 8.34
N SER A 289 27.74 -34.44 9.17
CA SER A 289 28.21 -34.39 10.56
C SER A 289 29.10 -35.57 10.90
N GLN A 290 30.11 -35.35 11.73
CA GLN A 290 31.10 -36.33 12.17
C GLN A 290 31.33 -36.15 13.67
N SER A 291 31.23 -37.24 14.45
CA SER A 291 31.33 -37.16 15.91
C SER A 291 32.63 -37.77 16.43
N VAL A 292 33.25 -37.11 17.40
CA VAL A 292 34.57 -37.44 17.94
C VAL A 292 34.46 -37.57 19.46
N SER A 293 34.73 -38.76 19.99
CA SER A 293 34.91 -38.94 21.44
C SER A 293 36.21 -38.25 21.88
N ALA A 294 36.16 -37.46 22.95
CA ALA A 294 37.34 -36.82 23.53
C ALA A 294 37.65 -37.37 24.92
N ASP A 295 38.94 -37.59 25.18
CA ASP A 295 39.45 -37.95 26.50
C ASP A 295 39.49 -36.71 27.39
N TYR A 296 39.01 -36.82 28.63
CA TYR A 296 39.15 -35.78 29.65
C TYR A 296 40.31 -36.10 30.61
N ASN A 297 41.25 -35.17 30.74
CA ASN A 297 42.34 -35.25 31.71
C ASN A 297 42.05 -34.33 32.91
N ALA A 298 41.78 -34.92 34.07
CA ALA A 298 41.47 -34.20 35.31
C ALA A 298 42.68 -33.51 35.97
N ASP A 299 43.91 -33.98 35.74
CA ASP A 299 45.13 -33.36 36.28
C ASP A 299 45.46 -32.05 35.54
N THR A 300 45.27 -32.02 34.22
CA THR A 300 45.48 -30.82 33.39
C THR A 300 44.21 -30.00 33.18
N ARG A 301 43.05 -30.53 33.55
CA ARG A 301 41.71 -29.94 33.32
C ARG A 301 41.46 -29.61 31.84
N SER A 302 41.73 -30.56 30.96
CA SER A 302 41.64 -30.37 29.52
C SER A 302 41.02 -31.56 28.82
N LEU A 303 40.16 -31.32 27.82
CA LEU A 303 39.72 -32.34 26.87
C LEU A 303 40.75 -32.51 25.74
N THR A 304 40.78 -33.68 25.10
CA THR A 304 41.51 -33.91 23.86
C THR A 304 40.73 -34.89 22.98
N GLY A 305 40.21 -34.41 21.84
CA GLY A 305 39.59 -35.23 20.82
C GLY A 305 40.47 -35.28 19.57
N VAL A 306 40.58 -36.46 18.93
CA VAL A 306 41.34 -36.62 17.69
C VAL A 306 40.42 -37.18 16.61
N TYR A 307 40.11 -36.36 15.61
CA TYR A 307 39.47 -36.82 14.39
C TYR A 307 40.53 -37.39 13.44
N THR A 308 40.21 -38.51 12.78
CA THR A 308 41.00 -39.06 11.67
C THR A 308 40.12 -39.02 10.43
N VAL A 309 40.58 -38.38 9.38
CA VAL A 309 39.87 -38.35 8.09
C VAL A 309 39.90 -39.77 7.50
N THR A 310 38.73 -40.27 7.10
CA THR A 310 38.54 -41.58 6.47
C THR A 310 38.42 -41.45 4.95
N GLU A 311 38.48 -42.57 4.22
CA GLU A 311 38.13 -42.61 2.78
C GLU A 311 36.66 -42.25 2.53
N GLU A 312 35.80 -42.34 3.56
CA GLU A 312 34.37 -41.97 3.57
C GLU A 312 34.13 -40.49 3.92
N THR A 313 35.17 -39.69 4.22
CA THR A 313 34.99 -38.30 4.69
C THR A 313 34.79 -37.34 3.53
N TYR A 314 33.65 -36.65 3.49
CA TYR A 314 33.29 -35.72 2.43
C TYR A 314 34.34 -34.59 2.21
N PRO A 315 34.74 -34.31 0.96
CA PRO A 315 35.72 -33.27 0.62
C PRO A 315 35.12 -31.85 0.70
N GLY A 316 35.04 -31.30 1.91
CA GLY A 316 34.53 -29.94 2.16
C GLY A 316 35.32 -29.17 3.23
N GLU A 317 34.82 -27.99 3.61
CA GLU A 317 35.25 -27.31 4.84
C GLU A 317 34.44 -27.84 6.02
N TRP A 318 35.14 -28.40 7.01
CA TRP A 318 34.57 -28.94 8.24
C TRP A 318 34.93 -28.04 9.43
N GLY A 319 33.98 -27.80 10.33
CA GLY A 319 34.16 -26.99 11.54
C GLY A 319 33.62 -27.65 12.80
N LEU A 320 34.28 -27.42 13.95
CA LEU A 320 33.76 -27.82 15.26
C LEU A 320 32.69 -26.82 15.73
N GLU A 321 31.42 -27.18 15.56
CA GLU A 321 30.30 -26.28 15.90
C GLU A 321 29.59 -26.65 17.22
N GLN A 322 29.70 -27.90 17.71
CA GLN A 322 29.12 -28.32 19.01
C GLN A 322 30.03 -29.24 19.81
N VAL A 323 29.97 -29.14 21.15
CA VAL A 323 30.67 -30.00 22.11
C VAL A 323 29.73 -30.37 23.25
N TYR A 324 29.42 -31.65 23.38
CA TYR A 324 28.64 -32.21 24.49
C TYR A 324 29.56 -32.78 25.57
N VAL A 325 29.35 -32.37 26.81
CA VAL A 325 29.94 -33.00 28.01
C VAL A 325 28.83 -33.71 28.77
N TYR A 326 28.98 -35.02 28.97
CA TYR A 326 28.08 -35.86 29.75
C TYR A 326 28.71 -36.16 31.12
N VAL A 327 27.87 -36.27 32.15
CA VAL A 327 28.30 -36.54 33.53
C VAL A 327 27.66 -37.81 34.08
N GLU A 328 28.26 -38.42 35.10
CA GLU A 328 27.72 -39.61 35.78
C GLU A 328 26.33 -39.37 36.42
N ALA A 329 25.97 -38.10 36.68
CA ALA A 329 24.65 -37.71 37.17
C ALA A 329 23.53 -37.76 36.11
N GLY A 330 23.84 -38.12 34.85
CA GLY A 330 22.87 -38.20 33.76
C GLY A 330 22.53 -36.88 33.07
N LYS A 331 23.17 -35.76 33.46
CA LYS A 331 23.08 -34.49 32.73
C LYS A 331 23.96 -34.48 31.49
N SER A 332 23.65 -33.58 30.57
CA SER A 332 24.48 -33.22 29.42
C SER A 332 24.55 -31.70 29.27
N TYR A 333 25.73 -31.20 28.95
CA TYR A 333 26.04 -29.78 28.72
C TYR A 333 26.47 -29.62 27.27
N ASN A 334 25.82 -28.76 26.49
CA ASN A 334 26.23 -28.44 25.12
C ASN A 334 26.92 -27.07 25.08
N PHE A 335 28.01 -26.97 24.33
CA PHE A 335 28.79 -25.76 24.12
C PHE A 335 28.97 -25.53 22.62
N TYR A 336 28.75 -24.30 22.16
CA TYR A 336 28.98 -23.87 20.78
C TYR A 336 30.29 -23.08 20.71
N PRO A 337 31.42 -23.66 20.26
CA PRO A 337 32.73 -23.01 20.34
C PRO A 337 32.79 -21.70 19.55
N THR A 338 32.12 -21.65 18.41
CA THR A 338 31.96 -20.46 17.55
C THR A 338 31.15 -19.32 18.19
N GLN A 339 30.34 -19.60 19.23
CA GLN A 339 29.67 -18.58 20.05
C GLN A 339 30.51 -18.17 21.27
N THR A 340 31.25 -19.10 21.85
CA THR A 340 32.08 -18.83 23.05
C THR A 340 33.35 -18.06 22.69
N GLU A 341 33.97 -18.37 21.55
CA GLU A 341 35.25 -17.82 21.10
C GLU A 341 35.20 -17.54 19.58
N SER A 342 34.50 -16.48 19.16
CA SER A 342 34.28 -16.11 17.75
C SER A 342 35.54 -16.03 16.88
N ASP A 343 36.67 -15.70 17.50
CA ASP A 343 37.96 -15.50 16.82
C ASP A 343 38.76 -16.81 16.68
N ALA A 344 38.28 -17.92 17.26
CA ALA A 344 38.94 -19.21 17.21
C ALA A 344 38.66 -19.92 15.87
N ASN A 345 39.68 -19.98 15.00
CA ASN A 345 39.59 -20.79 13.79
C ASN A 345 39.69 -22.29 14.13
N LEU A 346 38.52 -22.94 14.18
CA LEU A 346 38.34 -24.36 14.47
C LEU A 346 37.98 -25.19 13.23
N ARG A 347 38.28 -24.67 12.02
CA ARG A 347 37.90 -25.25 10.74
C ARG A 347 39.07 -25.79 9.92
N PHE A 348 38.81 -26.84 9.14
CA PHE A 348 39.78 -27.50 8.26
C PHE A 348 39.15 -27.91 6.92
N THR A 349 39.98 -28.08 5.89
CA THR A 349 39.53 -28.54 4.56
C THR A 349 39.98 -29.97 4.28
N VAL A 350 39.04 -30.81 3.86
CA VAL A 350 39.29 -32.17 3.36
C VAL A 350 39.36 -32.15 1.83
N VAL A 351 40.23 -32.96 1.24
CA VAL A 351 40.23 -33.25 -0.21
C VAL A 351 40.43 -34.73 -0.46
N GLN A 352 39.66 -35.27 -1.40
CA GLN A 352 39.76 -36.65 -1.87
C GLN A 352 39.72 -36.67 -3.40
N GLU A 353 40.40 -37.64 -4.03
CA GLU A 353 40.43 -37.79 -5.48
C GLU A 353 39.48 -38.92 -5.89
N ASN A 354 38.59 -38.67 -6.86
CA ASN A 354 37.55 -39.62 -7.31
C ASN A 354 36.52 -39.99 -6.20
N PHE A 355 36.32 -39.09 -5.24
CA PHE A 355 35.16 -39.11 -4.33
C PHE A 355 33.95 -38.53 -5.07
N ASP A 356 32.74 -39.03 -4.82
CA ASP A 356 31.55 -38.56 -5.52
C ASP A 356 31.02 -37.23 -4.96
N ILE A 357 30.65 -36.35 -5.87
CA ILE A 357 30.22 -34.96 -5.65
C ILE A 357 29.08 -34.56 -6.60
N GLU A 358 28.63 -35.47 -7.46
CA GLU A 358 27.39 -35.27 -8.22
C GLU A 358 26.23 -35.67 -7.30
N LYS A 359 25.10 -34.96 -7.39
CA LYS A 359 23.91 -35.26 -6.58
C LYS A 359 22.84 -35.99 -7.41
N PRO A 360 21.92 -36.74 -6.77
CA PRO A 360 20.82 -37.39 -7.46
C PRO A 360 20.02 -36.43 -8.34
N VAL A 361 19.78 -36.80 -9.60
CA VAL A 361 18.92 -36.00 -10.49
C VAL A 361 17.59 -36.71 -10.68
N ILE A 362 16.50 -36.12 -10.19
CA ILE A 362 15.14 -36.56 -10.52
C ILE A 362 14.87 -36.26 -12.00
N GLU A 363 14.49 -37.28 -12.77
CA GLU A 363 14.17 -37.16 -14.20
C GLU A 363 12.66 -37.15 -14.47
N ASP A 364 11.86 -37.84 -13.64
CA ASP A 364 10.40 -37.91 -13.75
C ASP A 364 9.74 -38.27 -12.40
N ILE A 365 8.49 -37.85 -12.20
CA ILE A 365 7.65 -38.23 -11.07
C ILE A 365 6.26 -38.54 -11.60
N SER A 366 5.75 -39.74 -11.31
CA SER A 366 4.43 -40.18 -11.74
C SER A 366 3.65 -40.86 -10.60
N ILE A 367 2.32 -40.71 -10.64
CA ILE A 367 1.36 -41.40 -9.79
C ILE A 367 0.33 -42.05 -10.71
N ASP A 368 0.02 -43.33 -10.51
CA ASP A 368 -0.88 -44.08 -11.39
C ASP A 368 -2.34 -43.59 -11.38
N LYS A 369 -2.80 -43.03 -10.26
CA LYS A 369 -4.14 -42.44 -10.05
C LYS A 369 -4.12 -40.91 -9.88
N ASN A 370 -3.19 -40.22 -10.54
CA ASN A 370 -3.00 -38.78 -10.34
C ASN A 370 -4.26 -37.95 -10.67
N GLY A 371 -4.79 -37.24 -9.66
CA GLY A 371 -5.99 -36.43 -9.75
C GLY A 371 -7.31 -37.21 -9.76
N GLU A 372 -7.29 -38.54 -9.63
CA GLU A 372 -8.51 -39.38 -9.59
C GLU A 372 -9.17 -39.36 -8.19
N ILE A 373 -10.35 -39.98 -8.09
CA ILE A 373 -11.05 -40.21 -6.82
C ILE A 373 -10.86 -41.68 -6.41
N VAL A 374 -10.27 -41.89 -5.23
CA VAL A 374 -9.92 -43.19 -4.65
C VAL A 374 -10.73 -43.48 -3.39
N LYS A 375 -10.82 -44.75 -2.99
CA LYS A 375 -11.60 -45.24 -1.83
C LYS A 375 -10.86 -46.31 -1.07
N ALA A 376 -11.35 -46.66 0.12
CA ALA A 376 -10.81 -47.76 0.91
C ALA A 376 -10.66 -49.06 0.09
N GLY A 377 -9.47 -49.65 0.14
CA GLY A 377 -9.08 -50.82 -0.68
C GLY A 377 -8.44 -50.47 -2.03
N ASP A 378 -8.42 -49.19 -2.44
CA ASP A 378 -7.57 -48.75 -3.54
C ASP A 378 -6.09 -48.79 -3.15
N VAL A 379 -5.26 -49.19 -4.11
CA VAL A 379 -3.81 -49.05 -4.06
C VAL A 379 -3.41 -47.92 -5.02
N ILE A 380 -2.43 -47.10 -4.63
CA ILE A 380 -1.84 -46.02 -5.42
C ILE A 380 -0.33 -46.27 -5.52
N THR A 381 0.22 -46.16 -6.72
CA THR A 381 1.66 -46.35 -6.98
C THR A 381 2.30 -45.01 -7.31
N ILE A 382 3.34 -44.62 -6.56
CA ILE A 382 4.24 -43.51 -6.92
C ILE A 382 5.53 -44.09 -7.52
N THR A 383 5.98 -43.51 -8.64
CA THR A 383 7.26 -43.84 -9.27
C THR A 383 8.06 -42.57 -9.48
N VAL A 384 9.29 -42.55 -8.95
CA VAL A 384 10.24 -41.44 -9.09
C VAL A 384 11.45 -41.94 -9.85
N LYS A 385 11.64 -41.46 -11.09
CA LYS A 385 12.75 -41.86 -11.93
C LYS A 385 13.96 -40.98 -11.65
N VAL A 386 15.13 -41.58 -11.48
CA VAL A 386 16.35 -40.88 -11.09
C VAL A 386 17.54 -41.24 -11.98
N LYS A 387 18.47 -40.31 -12.10
CA LYS A 387 19.81 -40.51 -12.64
C LYS A 387 20.80 -40.29 -11.50
N GLU A 388 21.39 -41.39 -11.05
CA GLU A 388 22.36 -41.49 -9.97
C GLU A 388 23.24 -42.73 -10.20
N GLU A 389 24.53 -42.69 -9.83
CA GLU A 389 25.46 -43.84 -9.89
C GLU A 389 25.49 -44.61 -8.55
N TYR A 390 25.34 -43.93 -7.41
CA TYR A 390 25.33 -44.52 -6.07
C TYR A 390 24.05 -44.22 -5.26
N PRO A 391 22.86 -44.58 -5.75
CA PRO A 391 21.59 -44.23 -5.10
C PRO A 391 21.38 -45.00 -3.80
N LEU A 392 20.81 -44.34 -2.79
CA LEU A 392 20.45 -44.98 -1.53
C LEU A 392 19.35 -46.05 -1.75
N GLU A 393 19.35 -47.12 -0.97
CA GLU A 393 18.37 -48.23 -1.11
C GLU A 393 16.90 -47.76 -0.94
N HIS A 394 16.71 -46.67 -0.18
CA HIS A 394 15.43 -46.07 0.15
C HIS A 394 15.43 -44.54 -0.07
N ALA A 395 14.32 -44.01 -0.60
CA ALA A 395 13.99 -42.58 -0.62
C ALA A 395 12.62 -42.35 0.07
N SER A 396 12.26 -41.09 0.35
CA SER A 396 11.03 -40.79 1.09
C SER A 396 10.16 -39.74 0.41
N ALA A 397 8.85 -39.96 0.46
CA ALA A 397 7.82 -39.01 0.04
C ALA A 397 6.77 -38.82 1.15
N TRP A 398 6.22 -37.61 1.23
CA TRP A 398 5.12 -37.26 2.14
C TRP A 398 3.96 -36.67 1.36
N PHE A 399 2.78 -37.24 1.58
CA PHE A 399 1.50 -36.67 1.18
C PHE A 399 0.79 -36.11 2.41
N TYR A 400 0.14 -34.97 2.26
CA TYR A 400 -0.66 -34.34 3.31
C TYR A 400 -2.08 -34.04 2.79
N PRO A 401 -3.10 -34.05 3.68
CA PRO A 401 -4.39 -33.43 3.44
C PRO A 401 -4.24 -32.00 2.94
N GLN A 402 -5.15 -31.56 2.08
CA GLN A 402 -5.14 -30.22 1.50
C GLN A 402 -6.41 -29.45 1.93
N VAL A 403 -6.66 -29.52 3.23
CA VAL A 403 -7.72 -28.86 4.01
C VAL A 403 -7.10 -28.40 5.35
N GLU A 404 -7.66 -27.37 5.96
CA GLU A 404 -7.20 -26.87 7.27
C GLU A 404 -7.61 -27.75 8.44
N GLN A 405 -6.96 -27.55 9.59
CA GLN A 405 -7.38 -28.15 10.86
C GLN A 405 -7.36 -29.69 10.84
N VAL A 406 -6.44 -30.29 10.07
CA VAL A 406 -6.18 -31.73 10.02
C VAL A 406 -4.69 -32.00 10.23
N SER A 407 -4.35 -32.93 11.13
CA SER A 407 -2.97 -33.33 11.46
C SER A 407 -2.44 -34.53 10.64
N ALA A 408 -3.35 -35.27 9.99
CA ALA A 408 -3.05 -36.49 9.25
C ALA A 408 -1.90 -36.32 8.24
N SER A 409 -1.13 -37.38 8.03
CA SER A 409 -0.06 -37.41 7.03
C SER A 409 0.21 -38.84 6.54
N ALA A 410 0.69 -38.96 5.31
CA ALA A 410 0.95 -40.24 4.65
C ALA A 410 2.41 -40.28 4.19
N TYR A 411 3.25 -40.91 5.01
CA TYR A 411 4.62 -41.26 4.68
C TYR A 411 4.65 -42.43 3.67
N VAL A 412 5.48 -42.31 2.64
CA VAL A 412 5.73 -43.37 1.67
C VAL A 412 7.22 -43.65 1.62
N ASP A 413 7.58 -44.87 2.01
CA ASP A 413 8.89 -45.47 1.75
C ASP A 413 8.98 -45.83 0.27
N LEU A 414 10.07 -45.45 -0.39
CA LEU A 414 10.31 -45.70 -1.81
C LEU A 414 11.55 -46.59 -1.97
N GLU A 415 11.38 -47.82 -2.46
CA GLU A 415 12.48 -48.78 -2.67
C GLU A 415 13.14 -48.55 -4.05
N PHE A 416 14.48 -48.60 -4.12
CA PHE A 416 15.21 -48.37 -5.39
C PHE A 416 15.33 -49.60 -6.30
N TYR A 417 14.80 -49.50 -7.52
CA TYR A 417 14.86 -50.55 -8.54
C TYR A 417 16.01 -50.29 -9.53
N ALA A 418 17.21 -50.77 -9.20
CA ALA A 418 18.43 -50.68 -10.01
C ALA A 418 18.37 -51.35 -11.40
N SER A 419 17.28 -52.05 -11.75
CA SER A 419 17.00 -52.57 -13.09
C SER A 419 16.34 -51.55 -14.02
N THR A 420 15.76 -50.48 -13.48
CA THR A 420 15.09 -49.41 -14.26
C THR A 420 15.59 -48.00 -13.93
N GLY A 421 16.19 -47.77 -12.76
CA GLY A 421 16.57 -46.43 -12.29
C GLY A 421 15.40 -45.67 -11.69
N GLU A 422 14.48 -46.39 -11.03
CA GLU A 422 13.22 -45.88 -10.51
C GLU A 422 13.11 -46.24 -9.03
N TYR A 423 12.78 -45.27 -8.19
CA TYR A 423 12.24 -45.52 -6.85
C TYR A 423 10.74 -45.78 -6.98
N ILE A 424 10.23 -46.80 -6.30
CA ILE A 424 8.80 -47.17 -6.32
C ILE A 424 8.27 -47.26 -4.89
N GLY A 425 7.14 -46.58 -4.65
CA GLY A 425 6.42 -46.62 -3.38
C GLY A 425 4.92 -46.82 -3.56
N VAL A 426 4.24 -47.24 -2.49
CA VAL A 426 2.83 -47.65 -2.53
C VAL A 426 2.05 -47.07 -1.35
N ILE A 427 0.92 -46.41 -1.64
CA ILE A 427 -0.08 -46.01 -0.64
C ILE A 427 -1.25 -46.99 -0.72
N ASN A 428 -1.68 -47.51 0.42
CA ASN A 428 -2.90 -48.31 0.55
C ASN A 428 -3.98 -47.43 1.18
N VAL A 429 -5.06 -47.15 0.46
CA VAL A 429 -6.15 -46.29 0.95
C VAL A 429 -7.00 -47.10 1.93
N THR A 430 -7.17 -46.60 3.15
CA THR A 430 -7.98 -47.23 4.22
C THR A 430 -9.35 -46.57 4.36
N GLU A 431 -10.22 -47.10 5.21
CA GLU A 431 -11.49 -46.43 5.58
C GLU A 431 -11.22 -45.21 6.48
N ASP A 432 -10.12 -45.26 7.24
CA ASP A 432 -9.67 -44.23 8.19
C ASP A 432 -8.95 -43.04 7.53
N MET A 433 -8.58 -43.14 6.24
CA MET A 433 -7.82 -42.10 5.53
C MET A 433 -8.69 -40.87 5.23
N TYR A 434 -8.24 -39.70 5.71
CA TYR A 434 -9.03 -38.46 5.70
C TYR A 434 -9.63 -38.12 4.31
N PRO A 435 -10.95 -37.89 4.19
CA PRO A 435 -11.64 -37.83 2.90
C PRO A 435 -11.52 -36.47 2.21
N CYS A 436 -10.33 -36.12 1.70
CA CYS A 436 -10.04 -34.85 1.03
C CYS A 436 -9.10 -35.02 -0.18
N GLU A 437 -8.65 -33.92 -0.79
CA GLU A 437 -7.48 -33.96 -1.68
C GLU A 437 -6.19 -34.16 -0.86
N TRP A 438 -5.38 -35.14 -1.24
CA TRP A 438 -4.04 -35.40 -0.71
C TRP A 438 -3.01 -35.08 -1.77
N ALA A 439 -2.03 -34.22 -1.48
CA ALA A 439 -0.98 -33.84 -2.42
C ALA A 439 0.42 -34.18 -1.91
N LEU A 440 1.33 -34.47 -2.85
CA LEU A 440 2.76 -34.65 -2.59
C LEU A 440 3.37 -33.30 -2.22
N THR A 441 3.69 -33.09 -0.95
CA THR A 441 4.30 -31.83 -0.46
C THR A 441 5.79 -31.95 -0.25
N SER A 442 6.33 -33.16 -0.09
CA SER A 442 7.76 -33.40 0.04
C SER A 442 8.15 -34.71 -0.62
N LEU A 443 9.26 -34.67 -1.35
CA LEU A 443 9.99 -35.83 -1.86
C LEU A 443 11.48 -35.48 -1.77
N SER A 444 12.24 -36.39 -1.16
CA SER A 444 13.68 -36.26 -0.94
C SER A 444 14.36 -37.53 -1.43
N VAL A 445 15.23 -37.39 -2.42
CA VAL A 445 16.10 -38.46 -2.93
C VAL A 445 17.53 -38.24 -2.45
N CYS A 446 18.17 -39.31 -1.97
CA CYS A 446 19.55 -39.29 -1.49
C CYS A 446 20.42 -40.32 -2.23
N ASP A 447 21.72 -40.11 -2.22
CA ASP A 447 22.75 -41.10 -2.59
C ASP A 447 23.35 -41.77 -1.33
N GLU A 448 24.30 -42.70 -1.52
CA GLU A 448 25.06 -43.34 -0.44
C GLU A 448 26.04 -42.37 0.28
N VAL A 449 26.32 -41.19 -0.27
CA VAL A 449 27.23 -40.18 0.29
C VAL A 449 26.51 -39.24 1.28
N GLY A 450 25.25 -38.94 1.01
CA GLY A 450 24.40 -37.99 1.72
C GLY A 450 24.13 -36.67 0.99
N HIS A 451 24.31 -36.58 -0.34
CA HIS A 451 23.69 -35.48 -1.10
C HIS A 451 22.17 -35.68 -1.13
N ILE A 452 21.45 -34.56 -1.21
CA ILE A 452 19.99 -34.57 -1.23
C ILE A 452 19.50 -33.74 -2.42
N THR A 453 18.52 -34.26 -3.17
CA THR A 453 17.75 -33.50 -4.15
C THR A 453 16.27 -33.55 -3.79
N ASN A 454 15.68 -32.36 -3.68
CA ASN A 454 14.32 -32.11 -3.25
C ASN A 454 13.39 -31.87 -4.44
N ILE A 455 12.09 -32.13 -4.26
CA ILE A 455 11.06 -31.96 -5.29
C ILE A 455 11.03 -30.57 -5.95
N SER A 456 11.34 -29.51 -5.19
CA SER A 456 11.42 -28.11 -5.68
C SER A 456 12.59 -27.85 -6.63
N GLU A 457 13.61 -28.71 -6.62
CA GLU A 457 14.77 -28.63 -7.53
C GLU A 457 14.48 -29.32 -8.88
N PHE A 458 13.54 -30.27 -8.89
CA PHE A 458 12.98 -30.85 -10.11
C PHE A 458 11.94 -29.92 -10.76
N ARG A 459 11.08 -29.29 -9.94
CA ARG A 459 10.02 -28.40 -10.43
C ARG A 459 9.80 -27.21 -9.49
N GLU A 460 10.15 -26.01 -9.96
CA GLU A 460 10.15 -24.80 -9.13
C GLU A 460 8.74 -24.33 -8.71
N ASP A 461 7.73 -24.56 -9.56
CA ASP A 461 6.31 -24.21 -9.34
C ASP A 461 5.51 -25.34 -8.65
N VAL A 462 6.19 -26.32 -8.02
CA VAL A 462 5.52 -27.46 -7.37
C VAL A 462 4.56 -27.04 -6.25
N TYR A 463 4.92 -26.06 -5.44
CA TYR A 463 4.06 -25.53 -4.36
C TYR A 463 3.01 -24.54 -4.85
N ASP A 464 3.17 -24.00 -6.06
CA ASP A 464 2.20 -23.11 -6.71
C ASP A 464 1.10 -23.90 -7.45
N THR A 465 1.33 -25.19 -7.74
CA THR A 465 0.44 -26.00 -8.59
C THR A 465 0.05 -27.36 -8.01
N TYR A 466 0.81 -27.92 -7.06
CA TYR A 466 0.68 -29.28 -6.50
C TYR A 466 0.25 -30.32 -7.55
N PRO A 467 1.11 -30.63 -8.55
CA PRO A 467 0.71 -31.37 -9.75
C PRO A 467 0.58 -32.89 -9.52
N TRP A 468 1.00 -33.38 -8.35
CA TRP A 468 0.92 -34.79 -7.92
C TRP A 468 -0.01 -34.90 -6.70
N TYR A 469 -1.21 -35.44 -6.90
CA TYR A 469 -2.27 -35.51 -5.88
C TYR A 469 -3.30 -36.61 -6.19
N PHE A 470 -4.16 -36.93 -5.23
CA PHE A 470 -5.32 -37.81 -5.39
C PHE A 470 -6.43 -37.42 -4.41
N ASN A 471 -7.67 -37.82 -4.67
CA ASN A 471 -8.84 -37.41 -3.89
C ASN A 471 -9.43 -38.60 -3.13
N VAL A 472 -9.27 -38.65 -1.81
CA VAL A 472 -9.77 -39.75 -0.98
C VAL A 472 -11.25 -39.53 -0.67
N LYS A 473 -12.06 -40.57 -0.86
CA LYS A 473 -13.48 -40.58 -0.53
C LYS A 473 -13.82 -41.73 0.43
N SER A 474 -13.95 -41.41 1.72
CA SER A 474 -14.45 -42.35 2.73
C SER A 474 -15.97 -42.25 2.86
N GLY A 475 -16.67 -43.38 2.69
CA GLY A 475 -18.14 -43.45 2.64
C GLY A 475 -18.74 -42.54 1.55
N ASN A 476 -19.67 -41.67 1.94
CA ASN A 476 -20.21 -40.61 1.08
C ASN A 476 -19.50 -39.26 1.26
N THR A 477 -18.55 -39.15 2.19
CA THR A 477 -17.86 -37.92 2.60
C THR A 477 -16.82 -37.50 1.56
N PHE A 478 -16.64 -36.20 1.39
CA PHE A 478 -15.48 -35.55 0.78
C PHE A 478 -15.46 -34.11 1.28
N ARG A 479 -14.38 -33.69 1.94
CA ARG A 479 -14.16 -32.33 2.42
C ARG A 479 -13.20 -31.60 1.47
N GLU A 480 -13.57 -30.37 1.13
CA GLU A 480 -12.79 -29.43 0.34
C GLU A 480 -13.14 -28.04 0.87
N ASP A 481 -12.14 -27.25 1.24
CA ASP A 481 -12.39 -25.97 1.88
C ASP A 481 -12.74 -24.91 0.81
N MET A 482 -13.99 -24.43 0.89
CA MET A 482 -14.64 -23.53 -0.07
C MET A 482 -14.52 -22.08 0.38
N LYS A 483 -14.26 -21.17 -0.56
CA LYS A 483 -14.01 -19.74 -0.32
C LYS A 483 -14.43 -18.92 -1.53
N ASN A 484 -14.55 -17.61 -1.36
CA ASN A 484 -14.85 -16.70 -2.46
C ASN A 484 -13.54 -16.30 -3.15
N VAL A 485 -13.52 -16.38 -4.49
CA VAL A 485 -12.35 -16.00 -5.29
C VAL A 485 -12.69 -14.81 -6.17
N THR A 486 -11.97 -13.71 -5.97
CA THR A 486 -12.11 -12.49 -6.77
C THR A 486 -11.07 -12.47 -7.88
N PHE A 487 -11.53 -12.68 -9.11
CA PHE A 487 -10.73 -12.58 -10.32
C PHE A 487 -10.64 -11.11 -10.74
N ALA A 488 -9.43 -10.56 -10.83
CA ALA A 488 -9.19 -9.16 -11.18
C ALA A 488 -8.29 -9.06 -12.42
N PHE A 489 -8.74 -8.35 -13.46
CA PHE A 489 -8.10 -8.32 -14.77
C PHE A 489 -7.54 -6.92 -15.07
N TYR A 490 -6.23 -6.81 -15.18
CA TYR A 490 -5.49 -5.56 -15.39
C TYR A 490 -4.93 -5.47 -16.82
N GLY A 491 -4.97 -4.28 -17.41
CA GLY A 491 -4.50 -4.05 -18.78
C GLY A 491 -4.73 -2.61 -19.25
N LEU A 492 -4.89 -2.43 -20.57
CA LEU A 492 -5.16 -1.12 -21.18
C LEU A 492 -6.64 -0.73 -20.99
N ALA A 493 -6.93 0.06 -19.96
CA ALA A 493 -8.27 0.56 -19.66
C ALA A 493 -8.51 1.97 -20.24
N ARG A 494 -9.68 2.17 -20.86
CA ARG A 494 -10.05 3.46 -21.47
C ARG A 494 -10.53 4.46 -20.43
N GLN A 495 -10.00 5.68 -20.49
CA GLN A 495 -10.35 6.81 -19.61
C GLN A 495 -11.47 7.68 -20.22
N GLU A 496 -12.07 8.57 -19.42
CA GLU A 496 -13.15 9.47 -19.88
C GLU A 496 -12.70 10.45 -20.97
N ASP A 497 -11.43 10.88 -20.96
CA ASP A 497 -10.84 11.76 -21.99
C ASP A 497 -10.53 11.03 -23.32
N GLY A 498 -10.78 9.71 -23.36
CA GLY A 498 -10.59 8.85 -24.52
C GLY A 498 -9.23 8.14 -24.56
N SER A 499 -8.26 8.51 -23.71
CA SER A 499 -6.95 7.85 -23.61
C SER A 499 -7.02 6.43 -23.04
N PHE A 500 -5.93 5.68 -23.14
CA PHE A 500 -5.78 4.36 -22.53
C PHE A 500 -4.64 4.33 -21.51
N GLN A 501 -4.96 3.93 -20.28
CA GLN A 501 -3.99 3.77 -19.21
C GLN A 501 -3.59 2.28 -19.09
N PRO A 502 -2.28 1.95 -19.05
CA PRO A 502 -1.82 0.57 -18.82
C PRO A 502 -2.07 0.12 -17.37
N ASP A 503 -1.87 -1.17 -17.11
CA ASP A 503 -1.91 -1.82 -15.78
C ASP A 503 -3.15 -1.47 -14.92
N SER A 504 -4.24 -1.11 -15.58
CA SER A 504 -5.45 -0.58 -14.98
C SER A 504 -6.53 -1.66 -14.92
N LEU A 505 -7.31 -1.68 -13.84
CA LEU A 505 -8.37 -2.67 -13.65
C LEU A 505 -9.45 -2.51 -14.74
N MET A 506 -9.52 -3.49 -15.65
CA MET A 506 -10.49 -3.53 -16.74
C MET A 506 -11.82 -4.16 -16.30
N PHE A 507 -11.74 -5.16 -15.42
CA PHE A 507 -12.86 -5.97 -14.97
C PHE A 507 -12.50 -6.71 -13.68
N SER A 508 -13.48 -6.94 -12.81
CA SER A 508 -13.36 -7.90 -11.71
C SER A 508 -14.67 -8.68 -11.53
N GLN A 509 -14.53 -9.92 -11.06
CA GLN A 509 -15.64 -10.83 -10.80
C GLN A 509 -15.30 -11.70 -9.59
N THR A 510 -16.14 -11.66 -8.56
CA THR A 510 -16.08 -12.63 -7.46
C THR A 510 -16.94 -13.84 -7.80
N VAL A 511 -16.41 -15.04 -7.55
CA VAL A 511 -17.15 -16.31 -7.61
C VAL A 511 -17.16 -16.88 -6.20
N GLU A 512 -18.35 -17.22 -5.70
CA GLU A 512 -18.55 -17.78 -4.36
C GLU A 512 -18.35 -19.29 -4.35
N ASN A 513 -18.00 -19.86 -3.19
CA ASN A 513 -17.90 -21.30 -2.95
C ASN A 513 -16.99 -22.05 -3.96
N VAL A 514 -15.81 -21.51 -4.22
CA VAL A 514 -14.83 -22.09 -5.15
C VAL A 514 -13.96 -23.12 -4.42
N GLY A 515 -13.91 -24.34 -4.99
CA GLY A 515 -13.05 -25.43 -4.52
C GLY A 515 -11.56 -25.15 -4.70
N ARG A 516 -10.70 -26.15 -4.47
CA ARG A 516 -9.25 -25.99 -4.58
C ARG A 516 -8.76 -25.88 -6.02
N ARG A 517 -9.46 -26.48 -7.01
CA ARG A 517 -9.00 -26.53 -8.40
C ARG A 517 -10.11 -26.44 -9.45
N ALA A 518 -10.15 -25.34 -10.21
CA ALA A 518 -11.03 -25.17 -11.38
C ALA A 518 -10.37 -24.27 -12.44
N SER A 519 -10.85 -24.35 -13.68
CA SER A 519 -10.54 -23.39 -14.74
C SER A 519 -11.53 -22.22 -14.76
N LEU A 520 -11.12 -21.06 -15.30
CA LEU A 520 -11.98 -19.88 -15.41
C LEU A 520 -13.33 -20.21 -16.07
N LYS A 521 -13.28 -21.02 -17.14
CA LYS A 521 -14.43 -21.52 -17.90
C LYS A 521 -15.39 -22.40 -17.10
N GLU A 522 -14.89 -23.20 -16.16
CA GLU A 522 -15.73 -24.00 -15.26
C GLU A 522 -16.43 -23.12 -14.21
N LEU A 523 -15.79 -22.01 -13.83
CA LEU A 523 -16.33 -20.98 -12.92
C LEU A 523 -17.20 -19.93 -13.62
N GLY A 524 -17.37 -20.01 -14.94
CA GLY A 524 -18.14 -19.02 -15.72
C GLY A 524 -17.47 -17.65 -15.83
N VAL A 525 -16.15 -17.57 -15.62
CA VAL A 525 -15.32 -16.37 -15.77
C VAL A 525 -14.69 -16.37 -17.17
N SER A 526 -14.71 -15.24 -17.86
CA SER A 526 -14.10 -15.05 -19.19
C SER A 526 -13.17 -13.85 -19.19
N PHE A 527 -12.06 -13.93 -19.93
CA PHE A 527 -11.15 -12.79 -20.07
C PHE A 527 -11.82 -11.57 -20.73
N PRO A 528 -11.49 -10.33 -20.32
CA PRO A 528 -11.96 -9.12 -20.98
C PRO A 528 -11.68 -9.10 -22.48
N GLN A 529 -12.64 -8.65 -23.28
CA GLN A 529 -12.43 -8.46 -24.72
C GLN A 529 -11.38 -7.37 -24.96
N SER A 530 -10.35 -7.72 -25.72
CA SER A 530 -9.35 -6.76 -26.21
C SER A 530 -9.95 -5.81 -27.26
N MET A 531 -9.33 -4.64 -27.42
CA MET A 531 -9.70 -3.66 -28.45
C MET A 531 -9.57 -4.26 -29.86
N GLU A 532 -10.40 -3.80 -30.81
CA GLU A 532 -10.33 -4.24 -32.20
C GLU A 532 -8.94 -3.99 -32.81
N GLY A 533 -8.24 -5.07 -33.18
CA GLY A 533 -6.86 -5.01 -33.73
C GLY A 533 -5.73 -5.28 -32.72
N LEU A 534 -6.06 -5.59 -31.46
CA LEU A 534 -5.16 -6.01 -30.38
C LEU A 534 -5.50 -7.42 -29.88
N THR A 535 -4.49 -8.27 -29.73
CA THR A 535 -4.57 -9.52 -28.97
C THR A 535 -3.87 -9.35 -27.61
N ALA A 536 -4.50 -9.82 -26.54
CA ALA A 536 -3.90 -9.95 -25.22
C ALA A 536 -3.53 -11.40 -24.91
N ALA A 537 -2.32 -11.63 -24.38
CA ALA A 537 -1.93 -12.84 -23.69
C ALA A 537 -1.90 -12.56 -22.18
N TRP A 538 -2.52 -13.42 -21.39
CA TRP A 538 -2.78 -13.17 -19.97
C TRP A 538 -1.85 -14.00 -19.08
N THR A 539 -1.29 -13.36 -18.06
CA THR A 539 -0.46 -14.01 -17.03
C THR A 539 -1.02 -13.79 -15.63
N TYR A 540 -0.72 -14.68 -14.68
CA TYR A 540 -1.16 -14.59 -13.29
C TYR A 540 -0.09 -15.03 -12.29
N GLY A 541 -0.26 -14.60 -11.03
CA GLY A 541 0.65 -14.89 -9.92
C GLY A 541 2.02 -14.20 -10.03
N TRP A 542 2.82 -14.28 -8.97
CA TRP A 542 4.14 -13.62 -8.88
C TRP A 542 5.11 -14.02 -10.01
N ARG A 543 5.03 -15.26 -10.49
CA ARG A 543 5.88 -15.78 -11.58
C ARG A 543 5.44 -15.37 -12.98
N GLY A 544 4.25 -14.75 -13.14
CA GLY A 544 3.69 -14.44 -14.44
C GLY A 544 3.37 -15.67 -15.30
N LEU A 545 2.73 -16.69 -14.70
CA LEU A 545 2.34 -17.91 -15.41
C LEU A 545 1.26 -17.61 -16.46
N GLU A 546 1.40 -18.12 -17.69
CA GLU A 546 0.38 -17.95 -18.74
C GLU A 546 -0.93 -18.69 -18.41
N ALA A 547 -2.07 -18.09 -18.75
CA ALA A 547 -3.38 -18.71 -18.61
C ALA A 547 -4.30 -18.47 -19.82
N ASP A 548 -5.02 -19.53 -20.21
CA ASP A 548 -6.22 -19.43 -21.04
C ASP A 548 -7.46 -19.88 -20.23
N GLU A 549 -8.67 -19.73 -20.79
CA GLU A 549 -9.93 -20.02 -20.08
C GLU A 549 -10.03 -21.46 -19.52
N ASN A 550 -9.27 -22.39 -20.11
CA ASN A 550 -9.22 -23.82 -19.76
C ASN A 550 -8.02 -24.16 -18.86
N THR A 551 -7.12 -23.22 -18.55
CA THR A 551 -6.04 -23.43 -17.58
C THR A 551 -6.64 -23.75 -16.22
N ARG A 552 -6.33 -24.93 -15.68
CA ARG A 552 -6.81 -25.36 -14.36
C ARG A 552 -5.97 -24.68 -13.28
N LEU A 553 -6.58 -23.73 -12.58
CA LEU A 553 -5.95 -22.92 -11.55
C LEU A 553 -5.94 -23.67 -10.21
N LEU A 554 -5.06 -23.25 -9.31
CA LEU A 554 -5.03 -23.67 -7.91
C LEU A 554 -5.45 -22.50 -7.02
N PHE A 555 -6.38 -22.76 -6.10
CA PHE A 555 -6.88 -21.82 -5.11
C PHE A 555 -6.38 -22.23 -3.73
N ASN A 556 -5.08 -22.01 -3.48
CA ASN A 556 -4.36 -22.48 -2.29
C ASN A 556 -4.50 -21.52 -1.09
N SER A 557 -5.73 -21.16 -0.77
CA SER A 557 -6.12 -20.38 0.40
C SER A 557 -7.32 -21.04 1.05
N SER A 558 -7.44 -20.95 2.37
CA SER A 558 -8.64 -21.26 3.15
C SER A 558 -9.59 -20.09 3.25
N THR A 559 -9.04 -18.87 3.30
CA THR A 559 -9.78 -17.60 3.31
C THR A 559 -10.02 -17.07 1.90
N ASP A 560 -10.99 -16.16 1.78
CA ASP A 560 -11.31 -15.44 0.55
C ASP A 560 -10.07 -14.80 -0.08
N MET A 561 -9.88 -15.02 -1.38
CA MET A 561 -8.64 -14.68 -2.08
C MET A 561 -8.89 -13.87 -3.35
N MET A 562 -7.95 -12.99 -3.70
CA MET A 562 -7.92 -12.30 -4.99
C MET A 562 -6.88 -12.95 -5.91
N LEU A 563 -7.26 -13.22 -7.16
CA LEU A 563 -6.36 -13.69 -8.21
C LEU A 563 -6.26 -12.64 -9.32
N ALA A 564 -5.12 -11.96 -9.39
CA ALA A 564 -4.84 -10.93 -10.38
C ALA A 564 -4.27 -11.52 -11.68
N PHE A 565 -4.82 -11.08 -12.81
CA PHE A 565 -4.41 -11.40 -14.16
C PHE A 565 -3.96 -10.13 -14.89
N TYR A 566 -2.85 -10.21 -15.61
CA TYR A 566 -2.24 -9.08 -16.31
C TYR A 566 -2.20 -9.33 -17.82
N ALA A 567 -2.69 -8.37 -18.60
CA ALA A 567 -2.71 -8.43 -20.05
C ALA A 567 -1.39 -7.93 -20.64
N SER A 568 -0.70 -8.80 -21.38
CA SER A 568 0.40 -8.43 -22.26
C SER A 568 -0.08 -8.34 -23.72
N TYR A 569 0.26 -7.26 -24.40
CA TYR A 569 -0.23 -6.97 -25.75
C TYR A 569 0.86 -7.14 -26.82
N GLU A 570 0.48 -7.54 -28.03
CA GLU A 570 1.40 -7.64 -29.18
C GLU A 570 1.86 -6.28 -29.74
N LYS A 571 1.08 -5.22 -29.47
CA LYS A 571 1.26 -3.84 -29.98
C LYS A 571 1.24 -2.83 -28.84
N GLY A 572 1.61 -1.58 -29.16
CA GLY A 572 1.58 -0.46 -28.23
C GLY A 572 0.43 0.51 -28.51
N CYS A 573 0.09 1.32 -27.51
CA CYS A 573 -0.87 2.42 -27.63
C CYS A 573 -0.18 3.79 -27.50
N ALA A 574 -0.37 4.67 -28.49
CA ALA A 574 0.07 6.05 -28.44
C ALA A 574 -1.13 6.97 -28.17
N ASN A 575 -1.24 7.49 -26.95
CA ASN A 575 -2.24 8.48 -26.56
C ASN A 575 -1.79 9.86 -27.04
N VAL A 576 -2.24 10.30 -28.21
CA VAL A 576 -1.84 11.61 -28.77
C VAL A 576 -2.81 12.70 -28.34
N ARG A 577 -2.40 13.58 -27.43
CA ARG A 577 -3.07 14.86 -27.17
C ARG A 577 -2.76 15.81 -28.33
N LEU A 578 -3.76 16.07 -29.16
CA LEU A 578 -3.67 16.92 -30.34
C LEU A 578 -4.35 18.27 -30.08
N THR A 579 -3.56 19.34 -30.10
CA THR A 579 -4.02 20.73 -30.02
C THR A 579 -4.14 21.35 -31.41
N TYR A 580 -5.27 21.98 -31.71
CA TYR A 580 -5.58 22.48 -33.06
C TYR A 580 -6.54 23.67 -33.04
N MET A 581 -6.59 24.41 -34.15
CA MET A 581 -7.57 25.47 -34.36
C MET A 581 -8.85 24.90 -34.96
N THR A 582 -10.00 25.17 -34.36
CA THR A 582 -11.32 24.90 -34.96
C THR A 582 -11.77 26.04 -35.88
N GLU A 583 -12.79 25.82 -36.72
CA GLU A 583 -13.32 26.91 -37.56
C GLU A 583 -13.98 28.02 -36.71
N ASP A 584 -14.96 27.66 -35.87
CA ASP A 584 -15.83 28.63 -35.15
C ASP A 584 -15.54 28.81 -33.64
N SER A 585 -14.81 27.89 -33.00
CA SER A 585 -14.71 27.81 -31.52
C SER A 585 -13.32 28.14 -30.95
N GLY A 586 -12.34 28.48 -31.78
CA GLY A 586 -10.96 28.75 -31.36
C GLY A 586 -10.13 27.48 -31.15
N ILE A 587 -9.18 27.53 -30.21
CA ILE A 587 -8.24 26.42 -29.94
C ILE A 587 -8.91 25.31 -29.13
N LYS A 588 -8.63 24.05 -29.46
CA LYS A 588 -9.14 22.86 -28.79
C LYS A 588 -8.07 21.77 -28.68
N GLU A 589 -8.14 20.95 -27.64
CA GLU A 589 -7.34 19.73 -27.45
C GLU A 589 -8.27 18.50 -27.45
N ILE A 590 -7.83 17.37 -28.03
CA ILE A 590 -8.47 16.05 -27.87
C ILE A 590 -7.40 14.97 -27.74
N CYS A 591 -7.66 13.89 -26.98
CA CYS A 591 -6.80 12.70 -27.01
C CYS A 591 -7.25 11.71 -28.10
N ILE A 592 -6.33 11.34 -28.99
CA ILE A 592 -6.51 10.34 -30.04
C ILE A 592 -5.59 9.14 -29.74
N PRO A 593 -6.12 8.00 -29.28
CA PRO A 593 -5.33 6.78 -29.08
C PRO A 593 -5.07 6.08 -30.43
N VAL A 594 -3.80 5.82 -30.74
CA VAL A 594 -3.35 5.15 -31.97
C VAL A 594 -2.66 3.84 -31.62
N ILE A 595 -3.14 2.73 -32.19
CA ILE A 595 -2.56 1.39 -31.99
C ILE A 595 -1.56 1.08 -33.12
N ALA A 596 -0.30 0.81 -32.76
CA ALA A 596 0.77 0.51 -33.70
C ALA A 596 1.78 -0.48 -33.11
N ASP A 597 2.72 -0.96 -33.92
CA ASP A 597 3.80 -1.85 -33.45
C ASP A 597 4.67 -1.09 -32.43
N LYS A 598 5.10 -1.74 -31.34
CA LYS A 598 5.80 -1.08 -30.20
C LYS A 598 7.06 -0.29 -30.60
N GLU A 599 7.68 -0.71 -31.69
CA GLU A 599 8.88 -0.12 -32.29
C GLU A 599 8.59 1.13 -33.16
N THR A 600 7.33 1.50 -33.35
CA THR A 600 6.92 2.66 -34.15
C THR A 600 7.39 3.96 -33.49
N ALA A 601 8.03 4.82 -34.28
CA ALA A 601 8.55 6.10 -33.82
C ALA A 601 7.45 7.18 -33.80
N TYR A 602 7.54 8.15 -32.88
CA TYR A 602 6.51 9.18 -32.68
C TYR A 602 6.19 9.97 -33.96
N GLY A 603 7.18 10.30 -34.80
CA GLY A 603 6.94 10.97 -36.09
C GLY A 603 6.03 10.16 -37.02
N ASN A 604 6.22 8.83 -37.07
CA ASN A 604 5.37 7.94 -37.86
C ASN A 604 3.95 7.83 -37.30
N ILE A 605 3.74 8.03 -35.99
CA ILE A 605 2.39 8.11 -35.40
C ILE A 605 1.68 9.38 -35.88
N LEU A 606 2.38 10.51 -35.95
CA LEU A 606 1.81 11.76 -36.47
C LEU A 606 1.45 11.68 -37.96
N GLU A 607 2.19 10.91 -38.78
CA GLU A 607 1.83 10.63 -40.18
C GLU A 607 0.54 9.79 -40.34
N LEU A 608 0.07 9.12 -39.29
CA LEU A 608 -1.16 8.31 -39.30
C LEU A 608 -2.42 9.07 -38.83
N LEU A 609 -2.27 10.30 -38.34
CA LEU A 609 -3.38 11.10 -37.81
C LEU A 609 -4.06 11.94 -38.90
N GLU A 610 -5.39 11.88 -38.94
CA GLU A 610 -6.22 12.85 -39.65
C GLU A 610 -6.69 13.94 -38.68
N LEU A 611 -6.92 15.17 -39.17
CA LEU A 611 -7.48 16.25 -38.35
C LEU A 611 -8.94 15.95 -37.96
N PRO A 612 -9.39 16.35 -36.75
CA PRO A 612 -10.81 16.26 -36.35
C PRO A 612 -11.76 17.00 -37.31
N GLU A 613 -13.02 16.57 -37.41
CA GLU A 613 -14.01 17.14 -38.35
C GLU A 613 -14.31 18.65 -38.13
N ASP A 614 -14.09 19.17 -36.92
CA ASP A 614 -14.26 20.59 -36.57
C ASP A 614 -12.99 21.43 -36.71
N ALA A 615 -11.88 20.84 -37.19
CA ALA A 615 -10.60 21.50 -37.39
C ALA A 615 -10.61 22.44 -38.62
N ARG A 616 -9.99 23.62 -38.46
CA ARG A 616 -9.67 24.50 -39.59
C ARG A 616 -8.65 23.80 -40.48
N THR A 617 -9.03 23.58 -41.75
CA THR A 617 -8.17 22.95 -42.77
C THR A 617 -7.45 23.97 -43.68
N GLU A 618 -7.85 25.24 -43.63
CA GLU A 618 -7.15 26.33 -44.30
C GLU A 618 -5.74 26.52 -43.72
N ASP A 619 -4.77 26.82 -44.60
CA ASP A 619 -3.34 26.98 -44.29
C ASP A 619 -2.63 25.81 -43.58
N PHE A 620 -3.29 24.68 -43.32
CA PHE A 620 -2.69 23.52 -42.66
C PHE A 620 -1.42 23.01 -43.38
N ALA A 621 -0.39 22.69 -42.60
CA ALA A 621 0.94 22.30 -43.06
C ALA A 621 1.34 20.87 -42.63
N GLY A 622 0.88 20.42 -41.47
CA GLY A 622 1.20 19.11 -40.89
C GLY A 622 1.00 19.11 -39.37
N LEU A 623 1.38 18.02 -38.70
CA LEU A 623 1.44 17.94 -37.24
C LEU A 623 2.90 17.96 -36.78
N GLN A 624 3.17 18.53 -35.60
CA GLN A 624 4.47 18.43 -34.93
C GLN A 624 4.30 18.13 -33.44
N LEU A 625 5.33 17.57 -32.80
CA LEU A 625 5.36 17.44 -31.33
C LEU A 625 5.54 18.82 -30.68
N THR A 626 4.85 19.09 -29.57
CA THR A 626 4.98 20.35 -28.83
C THR A 626 6.26 20.43 -27.98
N TYR A 627 6.93 19.29 -27.78
CA TYR A 627 8.25 19.15 -27.18
C TYR A 627 9.20 18.42 -28.14
N ASN A 628 10.50 18.64 -27.98
CA ASN A 628 11.55 17.90 -28.69
C ASN A 628 12.81 17.92 -27.82
N ASP A 629 13.01 16.85 -27.05
CA ASP A 629 14.12 16.70 -26.10
C ASP A 629 14.95 15.42 -26.37
N ASP A 630 16.06 15.27 -25.64
CA ASP A 630 17.03 14.17 -25.82
C ASP A 630 16.42 12.76 -25.60
N TYR A 631 15.27 12.66 -24.93
CA TYR A 631 14.53 11.44 -24.61
C TYR A 631 13.21 11.32 -25.39
N HIS A 632 12.51 12.44 -25.62
CA HIS A 632 11.20 12.49 -26.29
C HIS A 632 11.24 13.37 -27.54
N ASN A 633 11.29 12.73 -28.70
CA ASN A 633 11.33 13.37 -30.02
C ASN A 633 10.71 12.45 -31.08
N GLU A 634 10.71 12.87 -32.35
CA GLU A 634 10.13 12.11 -33.47
C GLU A 634 10.68 10.68 -33.63
N THR A 635 11.88 10.38 -33.12
CA THR A 635 12.52 9.05 -33.19
C THR A 635 12.27 8.15 -31.98
N THR A 636 11.69 8.69 -30.90
CA THR A 636 11.30 7.94 -29.69
C THR A 636 10.20 6.92 -30.04
N ARG A 637 10.26 5.73 -29.44
CA ARG A 637 9.36 4.61 -29.73
C ARG A 637 8.22 4.54 -28.72
N ILE A 638 7.05 4.03 -29.14
CA ILE A 638 5.84 4.02 -28.29
C ILE A 638 5.86 2.97 -27.16
N GLY A 639 6.66 1.90 -27.27
CA GLY A 639 6.68 0.83 -26.26
C GLY A 639 5.31 0.18 -26.08
N ASP A 640 4.91 -0.10 -24.84
CA ASP A 640 3.58 -0.64 -24.50
C ASP A 640 2.50 0.44 -24.46
N CYS A 641 2.78 1.57 -23.81
CA CYS A 641 1.92 2.75 -23.82
C CYS A 641 2.76 4.03 -23.73
N ALA A 642 2.44 5.03 -24.57
CA ALA A 642 3.09 6.33 -24.58
C ALA A 642 2.07 7.46 -24.66
N TYR A 643 2.35 8.58 -23.99
CA TYR A 643 1.62 9.83 -24.18
C TYR A 643 2.43 10.76 -25.08
N LEU A 644 1.80 11.25 -26.15
CA LEU A 644 2.39 12.19 -27.10
C LEU A 644 1.60 13.50 -27.01
N TYR A 645 2.28 14.64 -27.08
CA TYR A 645 1.62 15.95 -27.18
C TYR A 645 2.02 16.57 -28.51
N ALA A 646 1.04 16.92 -29.32
CA ALA A 646 1.21 17.37 -30.69
C ALA A 646 0.31 18.57 -30.99
N GLU A 647 0.74 19.42 -31.92
CA GLU A 647 -0.04 20.55 -32.41
C GLU A 647 -0.19 20.54 -33.93
N ALA A 648 -1.32 21.08 -34.39
CA ALA A 648 -1.57 21.34 -35.80
C ALA A 648 -0.77 22.58 -36.25
N VAL A 649 0.14 22.38 -37.19
CA VAL A 649 0.98 23.44 -37.76
C VAL A 649 0.29 24.04 -38.98
N TYR A 650 0.28 25.36 -39.04
CA TYR A 650 -0.27 26.17 -40.12
C TYR A 650 0.84 27.02 -40.77
N ARG A 651 0.72 27.28 -42.07
CA ARG A 651 1.67 28.09 -42.86
C ARG A 651 1.68 29.58 -42.50
N ASN A 652 0.61 30.00 -41.84
CA ASN A 652 0.30 31.35 -41.37
C ASN A 652 -0.20 31.19 -39.92
N CYS A 653 0.11 32.15 -39.05
CA CYS A 653 -0.32 32.14 -37.65
C CYS A 653 -1.85 32.23 -37.55
N GLN A 654 -2.49 31.26 -36.88
CA GLN A 654 -3.93 31.24 -36.65
C GLN A 654 -4.27 31.89 -35.31
N ALA A 655 -4.99 33.00 -35.32
CA ALA A 655 -5.43 33.69 -34.11
C ALA A 655 -6.92 33.45 -33.84
N ALA A 656 -7.23 32.93 -32.65
CA ALA A 656 -8.57 32.91 -32.06
C ALA A 656 -8.76 34.18 -31.23
N TRP A 657 -9.58 35.11 -31.72
CA TRP A 657 -9.92 36.33 -31.00
C TRP A 657 -11.19 36.11 -30.19
N ASN A 658 -11.06 36.00 -28.87
CA ASN A 658 -12.18 35.83 -27.94
C ASN A 658 -12.77 37.21 -27.66
N THR A 659 -13.72 37.62 -28.50
CA THR A 659 -14.34 38.96 -28.46
C THR A 659 -15.46 39.03 -27.42
N ARG A 660 -15.51 40.12 -26.65
CA ARG A 660 -16.64 40.48 -25.79
C ARG A 660 -17.14 41.89 -26.08
N TYR A 661 -18.45 42.06 -26.25
CA TYR A 661 -19.08 43.33 -26.61
C TYR A 661 -20.52 43.43 -26.10
N VAL A 662 -21.08 44.65 -26.10
CA VAL A 662 -22.50 44.89 -25.79
C VAL A 662 -23.34 44.85 -27.08
N GLY A 663 -24.34 43.96 -27.11
CA GLY A 663 -25.19 43.66 -28.26
C GLY A 663 -26.33 44.66 -28.52
N GLU A 664 -27.22 44.30 -29.46
CA GLU A 664 -28.36 45.15 -29.85
C GLU A 664 -29.45 45.29 -28.75
N ASP A 665 -29.52 44.33 -27.84
CA ASP A 665 -30.43 44.31 -26.69
C ASP A 665 -29.83 44.93 -25.41
N GLY A 666 -28.55 45.29 -25.44
CA GLY A 666 -27.82 45.82 -24.29
C GLY A 666 -27.18 44.78 -23.37
N GLN A 667 -27.19 43.49 -23.73
CA GLN A 667 -26.50 42.42 -22.98
C GLN A 667 -25.06 42.20 -23.48
N GLU A 668 -24.23 41.55 -22.66
CA GLU A 668 -22.88 41.13 -23.03
C GLU A 668 -22.95 39.91 -23.97
N VAL A 669 -22.20 39.97 -25.07
CA VAL A 669 -22.10 38.94 -26.10
C VAL A 669 -20.63 38.53 -26.21
N SER A 670 -20.38 37.23 -26.04
CA SER A 670 -19.06 36.60 -26.23
C SER A 670 -19.06 35.81 -27.55
N GLN A 671 -18.03 36.00 -28.37
CA GLN A 671 -17.88 35.30 -29.65
C GLN A 671 -16.39 35.11 -29.99
N VAL A 672 -16.01 33.94 -30.51
CA VAL A 672 -14.67 33.73 -31.09
C VAL A 672 -14.66 34.16 -32.56
N ILE A 673 -13.58 34.81 -32.99
CA ILE A 673 -13.32 35.15 -34.40
C ILE A 673 -11.96 34.56 -34.81
N SER A 674 -11.96 33.59 -35.73
CA SER A 674 -10.76 32.86 -36.17
C SER A 674 -10.15 33.48 -37.43
N LYS A 675 -8.95 34.09 -37.35
CA LYS A 675 -8.26 34.70 -38.51
C LYS A 675 -6.83 34.16 -38.73
N SER A 676 -6.38 34.16 -39.98
CA SER A 676 -5.04 33.75 -40.44
C SER A 676 -4.17 34.99 -40.72
N TYR A 677 -2.93 35.02 -40.22
CA TYR A 677 -2.00 36.15 -40.34
C TYR A 677 -0.58 35.69 -40.72
N LEU A 678 0.21 36.55 -41.39
CA LEU A 678 1.62 36.26 -41.67
C LEU A 678 2.45 36.31 -40.37
N GLU A 679 3.45 35.45 -40.26
CA GLU A 679 4.46 35.51 -39.19
C GLU A 679 5.10 36.92 -39.12
N GLY A 680 5.27 37.46 -37.92
CA GLY A 680 5.75 38.82 -37.69
C GLY A 680 4.70 39.93 -37.89
N THR A 681 3.44 39.60 -38.21
CA THR A 681 2.34 40.57 -38.19
C THR A 681 2.13 41.07 -36.77
N ARG A 682 2.07 42.40 -36.58
CA ARG A 682 1.89 43.01 -35.26
C ARG A 682 0.46 42.80 -34.78
N ILE A 683 0.30 42.35 -33.53
CA ILE A 683 -1.01 42.04 -32.94
C ILE A 683 -1.88 43.31 -32.91
N SER A 684 -1.29 44.48 -32.65
CA SER A 684 -1.99 45.78 -32.67
C SER A 684 -2.50 46.21 -34.05
N ASP A 685 -1.80 45.84 -35.14
CA ASP A 685 -2.27 46.14 -36.50
C ASP A 685 -3.40 45.16 -36.89
N ALA A 686 -3.25 43.88 -36.53
CA ALA A 686 -4.26 42.83 -36.74
C ALA A 686 -5.56 43.04 -35.93
N LEU A 687 -5.46 43.58 -34.71
CA LEU A 687 -6.57 43.96 -33.83
C LEU A 687 -7.43 45.07 -34.46
N ALA A 688 -6.80 46.01 -35.18
CA ALA A 688 -7.48 47.08 -35.90
C ALA A 688 -8.19 46.61 -37.19
N GLU A 689 -7.87 45.41 -37.68
CA GLU A 689 -8.54 44.75 -38.81
C GLU A 689 -9.68 43.80 -38.38
N LEU A 690 -10.01 43.70 -37.09
CA LEU A 690 -11.22 43.01 -36.65
C LEU A 690 -12.48 43.79 -37.03
N GLU A 691 -13.54 43.08 -37.40
CA GLU A 691 -14.79 43.71 -37.81
C GLU A 691 -15.50 44.37 -36.62
N ALA A 692 -16.28 45.42 -36.90
CA ALA A 692 -17.06 46.09 -35.87
C ALA A 692 -18.26 45.21 -35.44
N PRO A 693 -18.52 45.04 -34.13
CA PRO A 693 -19.64 44.26 -33.65
C PRO A 693 -20.99 44.94 -33.94
N LYS A 694 -22.06 44.14 -33.98
CA LYS A 694 -23.43 44.67 -34.06
C LYS A 694 -23.87 45.19 -32.70
N THR A 695 -24.24 46.46 -32.66
CA THR A 695 -24.38 47.25 -31.43
C THR A 695 -25.73 47.98 -31.41
N GLY A 696 -26.28 48.16 -30.20
CA GLY A 696 -27.58 48.82 -30.02
C GLY A 696 -27.61 50.28 -30.47
N ASN A 697 -28.79 50.77 -30.86
CA ASN A 697 -29.01 52.13 -31.34
C ASN A 697 -28.53 53.20 -30.33
N GLY A 698 -27.35 53.77 -30.59
CA GLY A 698 -26.74 54.82 -29.77
C GLY A 698 -25.32 54.53 -29.29
N LEU A 699 -24.80 53.31 -29.48
CA LEU A 699 -23.41 52.96 -29.19
C LEU A 699 -22.56 53.03 -30.47
N GLU A 700 -21.78 54.10 -30.63
CA GLU A 700 -20.78 54.17 -31.71
C GLU A 700 -19.53 53.38 -31.32
N PHE A 701 -19.30 52.24 -31.96
CA PHE A 701 -18.08 51.44 -31.81
C PHE A 701 -16.83 52.24 -32.23
N ALA A 702 -15.75 52.12 -31.46
CA ALA A 702 -14.52 52.90 -31.65
C ALA A 702 -13.24 52.04 -31.82
N GLY A 703 -13.27 50.76 -31.44
CA GLY A 703 -12.15 49.84 -31.60
C GLY A 703 -12.24 48.63 -30.68
N TRP A 704 -11.31 47.69 -30.86
CA TRP A 704 -11.06 46.57 -29.95
C TRP A 704 -9.81 46.84 -29.10
N VAL A 705 -9.79 46.35 -27.86
CA VAL A 705 -8.66 46.45 -26.92
C VAL A 705 -8.37 45.06 -26.34
N LEU A 706 -7.10 44.69 -26.18
CA LEU A 706 -6.69 43.45 -25.49
C LEU A 706 -6.97 43.57 -23.99
N THR A 707 -7.65 42.60 -23.38
CA THR A 707 -7.88 42.64 -21.93
C THR A 707 -6.62 42.31 -21.14
N ASP A 708 -5.74 41.50 -21.72
CA ASP A 708 -4.61 40.86 -21.06
C ASP A 708 -3.27 41.33 -21.68
N SER A 709 -2.19 41.28 -20.91
CA SER A 709 -0.85 41.63 -21.40
C SER A 709 -0.24 40.50 -22.24
N VAL A 710 -0.12 40.71 -23.55
CA VAL A 710 0.63 39.80 -24.43
C VAL A 710 2.14 39.87 -24.17
N SER A 711 2.82 38.73 -24.24
CA SER A 711 4.28 38.61 -24.08
C SER A 711 5.08 39.08 -25.29
N GLU A 712 4.48 39.03 -26.48
CA GLU A 712 5.07 39.45 -27.76
C GLU A 712 4.12 40.38 -28.52
N ASP A 713 4.66 41.41 -29.18
CA ASP A 713 3.90 42.39 -29.97
C ASP A 713 3.46 41.86 -31.35
N THR A 714 3.87 40.64 -31.72
CA THR A 714 3.74 40.05 -33.06
C THR A 714 3.35 38.58 -33.00
N PHE A 715 2.59 38.11 -34.00
CA PHE A 715 2.33 36.68 -34.15
C PHE A 715 3.61 35.93 -34.57
N SER A 716 4.03 35.00 -33.73
CA SER A 716 5.21 34.13 -33.89
C SER A 716 4.87 32.64 -33.79
N GLN A 717 3.88 32.30 -32.95
CA GLN A 717 3.36 30.94 -32.77
C GLN A 717 2.43 30.54 -33.93
N SER A 718 2.33 29.23 -34.23
CA SER A 718 1.47 28.75 -35.31
C SER A 718 -0.03 28.90 -34.99
N VAL A 719 -0.37 28.85 -33.69
CA VAL A 719 -1.72 29.05 -33.16
C VAL A 719 -1.64 30.01 -31.94
N THR A 720 -2.59 30.92 -31.77
CA THR A 720 -2.62 31.87 -30.64
C THR A 720 -4.06 32.19 -30.23
N SER A 721 -4.32 32.38 -28.94
CA SER A 721 -5.62 32.77 -28.38
C SER A 721 -5.49 34.13 -27.69
N LEU A 722 -6.39 35.08 -27.99
CA LEU A 722 -6.31 36.47 -27.53
C LEU A 722 -7.67 36.99 -27.07
N ASN A 723 -7.75 37.46 -25.82
CA ASN A 723 -8.97 38.03 -25.24
C ASN A 723 -9.08 39.53 -25.55
N VAL A 724 -10.20 39.93 -26.16
CA VAL A 724 -10.42 41.32 -26.60
C VAL A 724 -11.81 41.84 -26.28
N VAL A 725 -11.91 43.12 -25.99
CA VAL A 725 -13.15 43.81 -25.60
C VAL A 725 -13.41 45.04 -26.47
N ALA A 726 -14.68 45.29 -26.77
CA ALA A 726 -15.08 46.46 -27.55
C ALA A 726 -15.05 47.75 -26.71
N VAL A 727 -14.52 48.83 -27.29
CA VAL A 727 -14.60 50.20 -26.74
C VAL A 727 -15.41 51.11 -27.65
N TYR A 728 -16.05 52.12 -27.03
CA TYR A 728 -17.12 52.91 -27.65
C TYR A 728 -16.85 54.42 -27.51
N GLN A 729 -17.28 55.22 -28.50
CA GLN A 729 -17.07 56.68 -28.51
C GLN A 729 -17.71 57.34 -27.30
N GLY A 730 -16.99 58.26 -26.66
CA GLY A 730 -17.47 58.99 -25.49
C GLY A 730 -17.67 58.11 -24.23
N LYS A 731 -17.08 56.91 -24.20
CA LYS A 731 -17.28 55.91 -23.14
C LYS A 731 -15.99 55.14 -22.80
N THR A 732 -15.97 54.58 -21.59
CA THR A 732 -14.93 53.69 -21.09
C THR A 732 -15.57 52.34 -20.76
N THR A 733 -15.04 51.26 -21.34
CA THR A 733 -15.52 49.89 -21.05
C THR A 733 -14.83 49.39 -19.79
N ALA A 734 -15.61 48.93 -18.81
CA ALA A 734 -15.11 48.46 -17.52
C ALA A 734 -15.66 47.07 -17.20
N ASP A 735 -14.79 46.07 -17.06
CA ASP A 735 -15.16 44.82 -16.41
C ASP A 735 -15.27 45.07 -14.90
N ALA A 736 -16.50 45.13 -14.40
CA ALA A 736 -16.82 45.58 -13.05
C ALA A 736 -17.24 44.42 -12.15
N SER A 737 -16.44 44.08 -11.15
CA SER A 737 -16.88 43.31 -9.98
C SER A 737 -17.47 44.27 -8.93
N TYR A 738 -18.44 43.80 -8.14
CA TYR A 738 -19.11 44.64 -7.14
C TYR A 738 -19.59 43.86 -5.91
N THR A 739 -19.53 44.49 -4.74
CA THR A 739 -19.91 43.90 -3.44
C THR A 739 -20.70 44.90 -2.58
N TYR A 740 -21.85 44.49 -2.04
CA TYR A 740 -22.73 45.32 -1.19
C TYR A 740 -23.60 44.48 -0.25
N ARG A 741 -24.30 45.08 0.73
CA ARG A 741 -25.35 44.40 1.50
C ARG A 741 -26.71 44.50 0.79
N GLY A 742 -27.30 43.34 0.51
CA GLY A 742 -28.60 43.19 -0.15
C GLY A 742 -29.80 43.48 0.77
N GLU A 743 -31.02 43.40 0.23
CA GLU A 743 -32.27 43.63 0.98
C GLU A 743 -32.49 42.65 2.14
N ASP A 744 -31.92 41.43 2.03
CA ASP A 744 -31.94 40.38 3.06
C ASP A 744 -30.87 40.58 4.15
N GLY A 745 -29.98 41.58 4.01
CA GLY A 745 -28.88 41.88 4.91
C GLY A 745 -27.57 41.12 4.63
N LYS A 746 -27.60 40.12 3.74
CA LYS A 746 -26.42 39.34 3.33
C LYS A 746 -25.55 40.15 2.37
N ILE A 747 -24.29 39.75 2.26
CA ILE A 747 -23.37 40.33 1.29
C ILE A 747 -23.68 39.74 -0.09
N THR A 748 -24.12 40.60 -0.99
CA THR A 748 -24.33 40.31 -2.41
C THR A 748 -23.09 40.72 -3.19
N CYS A 749 -22.54 39.81 -3.97
CA CYS A 749 -21.46 40.09 -4.92
C CYS A 749 -21.84 39.68 -6.35
N GLY A 750 -21.20 40.29 -7.34
CA GLY A 750 -21.34 39.89 -8.74
C GLY A 750 -20.32 40.57 -9.65
N SER A 751 -20.40 40.27 -10.94
CA SER A 751 -19.63 40.93 -11.99
C SER A 751 -20.51 41.24 -13.22
N LYS A 752 -20.14 42.25 -14.00
CA LYS A 752 -20.76 42.61 -15.29
C LYS A 752 -19.83 43.53 -16.10
N MET A 753 -19.86 43.47 -17.42
CA MET A 753 -19.31 44.55 -18.25
C MET A 753 -20.16 45.83 -18.06
N MET A 754 -19.50 46.99 -17.94
CA MET A 754 -20.11 48.30 -17.78
C MET A 754 -19.58 49.31 -18.80
N LEU A 755 -20.44 50.19 -19.29
CA LEU A 755 -20.11 51.23 -20.27
C LEU A 755 -20.22 52.63 -19.63
N LEU A 756 -19.21 52.99 -18.84
CA LEU A 756 -19.09 54.27 -18.13
C LEU A 756 -19.08 55.45 -19.12
N ASN A 757 -19.62 56.60 -18.72
CA ASN A 757 -19.68 57.79 -19.56
C ASN A 757 -18.40 58.61 -19.45
N GLY A 758 -17.84 59.01 -20.59
CA GLY A 758 -16.53 59.65 -20.70
C GLY A 758 -15.41 58.67 -21.08
N GLU A 759 -14.38 59.18 -21.75
CA GLU A 759 -13.22 58.41 -22.20
C GLU A 759 -12.02 58.68 -21.28
N ASN A 760 -11.20 57.65 -21.03
CA ASN A 760 -9.99 57.75 -20.22
C ASN A 760 -10.23 58.31 -18.81
N LEU A 761 -11.35 57.91 -18.21
CA LEU A 761 -11.75 58.27 -16.85
C LEU A 761 -10.65 57.99 -15.84
N THR A 762 -10.44 58.95 -14.94
CA THR A 762 -9.64 58.78 -13.73
C THR A 762 -10.39 57.97 -12.68
N ASP A 763 -9.64 57.41 -11.75
CA ASP A 763 -10.11 56.59 -10.63
C ASP A 763 -11.31 57.24 -9.90
N THR A 764 -11.23 58.56 -9.64
CA THR A 764 -12.30 59.33 -8.99
C THR A 764 -13.56 59.50 -9.85
N GLU A 765 -13.42 59.57 -11.18
CA GLU A 765 -14.56 59.65 -12.10
C GLU A 765 -15.23 58.28 -12.27
N ILE A 766 -14.45 57.20 -12.26
CA ILE A 766 -14.93 55.81 -12.20
C ILE A 766 -15.72 55.58 -10.90
N GLN A 767 -15.21 56.07 -9.77
CA GLN A 767 -15.92 56.05 -8.48
C GLN A 767 -17.25 56.82 -8.53
N GLY A 768 -17.28 57.96 -9.23
CA GLY A 768 -18.48 58.77 -9.42
C GLY A 768 -19.57 58.03 -10.20
N GLU A 769 -19.23 57.48 -11.38
CA GLU A 769 -20.17 56.75 -12.24
C GLU A 769 -20.73 55.48 -11.58
N ALA A 770 -19.98 54.84 -10.66
CA ALA A 770 -20.45 53.70 -9.88
C ALA A 770 -21.76 53.99 -9.13
N SER A 771 -21.90 55.21 -8.60
CA SER A 771 -23.08 55.62 -7.81
C SER A 771 -24.36 55.68 -8.63
N GLU A 772 -24.28 55.90 -9.95
CA GLU A 772 -25.42 55.74 -10.87
C GLU A 772 -25.54 54.30 -11.38
N ALA A 773 -24.42 53.62 -11.68
CA ALA A 773 -24.39 52.25 -12.22
C ALA A 773 -24.90 51.15 -11.26
N PHE A 774 -24.93 51.43 -9.95
CA PHE A 774 -25.48 50.57 -8.90
C PHE A 774 -26.66 51.20 -8.14
N LYS A 775 -27.22 52.32 -8.64
CA LYS A 775 -28.35 53.06 -8.04
C LYS A 775 -29.65 52.26 -7.86
N ALA A 776 -29.78 51.14 -8.57
CA ALA A 776 -30.90 50.21 -8.49
C ALA A 776 -30.61 48.99 -7.57
N ALA A 777 -29.48 48.96 -6.86
CA ALA A 777 -29.18 47.93 -5.88
C ALA A 777 -30.16 48.03 -4.69
N GLY A 778 -30.84 46.93 -4.38
CA GLY A 778 -31.68 46.82 -3.20
C GLY A 778 -30.82 46.63 -1.95
N HIS A 779 -30.80 47.62 -1.06
CA HIS A 779 -30.05 47.58 0.20
C HIS A 779 -30.95 47.23 1.40
N LEU A 780 -30.36 46.62 2.43
CA LEU A 780 -31.03 46.32 3.70
C LEU A 780 -31.81 47.53 4.24
N SER A 781 -33.08 47.33 4.57
CA SER A 781 -33.99 48.41 4.96
C SER A 781 -33.46 49.20 6.17
N GLY A 782 -33.17 50.49 5.95
CA GLY A 782 -32.64 51.42 6.95
C GLY A 782 -31.12 51.63 6.90
N LEU A 783 -30.39 50.80 6.16
CA LEU A 783 -28.97 50.95 5.91
C LEU A 783 -28.74 52.12 4.93
N ILE A 784 -27.80 53.01 5.27
CA ILE A 784 -27.56 54.26 4.53
C ILE A 784 -26.22 54.14 3.81
N LEU A 785 -26.27 54.03 2.48
CA LEU A 785 -25.08 54.11 1.62
C LEU A 785 -24.44 55.51 1.74
N SER A 786 -23.14 55.55 2.09
CA SER A 786 -22.32 56.76 2.06
C SER A 786 -21.79 57.01 0.65
N GLU A 787 -21.13 56.01 0.09
CA GLU A 787 -20.42 56.04 -1.19
C GLU A 787 -20.19 54.60 -1.69
N TRP A 788 -19.83 54.47 -2.96
CA TRP A 788 -19.10 53.29 -3.45
C TRP A 788 -17.62 53.64 -3.48
N THR A 789 -16.75 52.79 -2.93
CA THR A 789 -15.30 52.84 -3.21
C THR A 789 -15.00 52.02 -4.46
N CYS A 790 -13.85 52.29 -5.09
CA CYS A 790 -13.34 51.49 -6.20
C CYS A 790 -11.86 51.15 -6.03
N ALA A 791 -11.49 49.94 -6.44
CA ALA A 791 -10.11 49.53 -6.68
C ALA A 791 -9.94 49.17 -8.17
N LEU A 792 -8.75 49.46 -8.74
CA LEU A 792 -8.44 49.21 -10.14
C LEU A 792 -7.44 48.06 -10.25
N GLU A 793 -7.86 46.97 -10.88
CA GLU A 793 -7.00 45.82 -11.20
C GLU A 793 -6.26 46.03 -12.53
N VAL A 794 -6.95 46.60 -13.53
CA VAL A 794 -6.40 46.90 -14.85
C VAL A 794 -6.77 48.33 -15.23
N ASN A 795 -5.77 49.14 -15.57
CA ASN A 795 -5.91 50.58 -15.83
C ASN A 795 -5.37 50.95 -17.22
N GLN A 796 -5.94 50.35 -18.27
CA GLN A 796 -5.57 50.63 -19.68
C GLN A 796 -6.22 51.93 -20.20
N GLU A 797 -5.86 52.33 -21.42
CA GLU A 797 -6.58 53.38 -22.14
C GLU A 797 -7.94 52.84 -22.62
N ARG A 798 -9.04 53.52 -22.27
CA ARG A 798 -10.46 53.17 -22.55
C ARG A 798 -11.00 51.81 -22.07
N TYR A 799 -10.16 50.86 -21.65
CA TYR A 799 -10.54 49.63 -20.94
C TYR A 799 -10.06 49.66 -19.49
N LYS A 800 -10.92 49.23 -18.55
CA LYS A 800 -10.61 49.09 -17.13
C LYS A 800 -11.09 47.73 -16.59
N LYS A 801 -10.45 47.22 -15.54
CA LYS A 801 -11.01 46.17 -14.67
C LYS A 801 -11.08 46.74 -13.26
N VAL A 802 -12.28 46.74 -12.67
CA VAL A 802 -12.61 47.53 -11.47
C VAL A 802 -13.38 46.68 -10.46
N GLN A 803 -13.02 46.78 -9.19
CA GLN A 803 -13.78 46.25 -8.08
C GLN A 803 -14.46 47.40 -7.32
N PHE A 804 -15.79 47.33 -7.18
CA PHE A 804 -16.59 48.31 -6.46
C PHE A 804 -17.10 47.76 -5.12
N GLN A 805 -17.05 48.56 -4.06
CA GLN A 805 -17.55 48.15 -2.74
C GLN A 805 -18.45 49.24 -2.13
N ALA A 806 -19.64 48.86 -1.67
CA ALA A 806 -20.54 49.78 -1.00
C ALA A 806 -20.07 50.06 0.44
N VAL A 807 -19.95 51.34 0.79
CA VAL A 807 -19.58 51.81 2.14
C VAL A 807 -20.76 52.51 2.78
N TYR A 808 -21.07 52.16 4.03
CA TYR A 808 -22.28 52.61 4.74
C TYR A 808 -21.97 53.60 5.87
N ALA A 809 -22.93 54.49 6.15
CA ALA A 809 -22.81 55.55 7.17
C ALA A 809 -23.14 55.04 8.58
N ASN A 810 -24.18 54.20 8.66
CA ASN A 810 -24.55 53.38 9.80
C ASN A 810 -24.10 51.92 9.59
N CYS A 811 -24.23 51.09 10.61
CA CYS A 811 -23.62 49.76 10.67
C CYS A 811 -24.68 48.66 10.80
N VAL A 812 -24.34 47.45 10.36
CA VAL A 812 -25.15 46.25 10.60
C VAL A 812 -24.61 45.48 11.80
N VAL A 813 -25.45 45.29 12.80
CA VAL A 813 -25.30 44.27 13.83
C VAL A 813 -25.92 42.98 13.28
N VAL A 814 -25.14 41.92 13.21
CA VAL A 814 -25.62 40.58 12.86
C VAL A 814 -25.76 39.78 14.13
N LEU A 815 -26.96 39.28 14.40
CA LEU A 815 -27.24 38.35 15.49
C LEU A 815 -27.47 36.96 14.89
N LYS A 816 -26.52 36.04 15.06
CA LYS A 816 -26.58 34.68 14.51
C LYS A 816 -27.00 33.70 15.61
N TYR A 817 -28.13 33.04 15.41
CA TYR A 817 -28.76 32.15 16.39
C TYR A 817 -28.42 30.66 16.15
N PRO A 818 -28.58 29.79 17.17
CA PRO A 818 -28.20 28.37 17.10
C PRO A 818 -28.92 27.51 16.05
N ASP A 819 -30.04 27.99 15.49
CA ASP A 819 -30.78 27.35 14.41
C ASP A 819 -30.45 27.90 13.02
N ASP A 820 -29.26 28.47 12.90
CA ASP A 820 -28.72 29.10 11.69
C ASP A 820 -29.54 30.30 11.17
N THR A 821 -30.46 30.82 11.99
CA THR A 821 -31.18 32.06 11.68
C THR A 821 -30.31 33.28 11.98
N CYS A 822 -30.08 34.13 10.98
CA CYS A 822 -29.40 35.41 11.14
C CYS A 822 -30.41 36.55 11.16
N GLN A 823 -30.37 37.39 12.19
CA GLN A 823 -31.12 38.64 12.27
C GLN A 823 -30.19 39.84 12.02
N TYR A 824 -30.43 40.55 10.93
CA TYR A 824 -29.67 41.75 10.54
C TYR A 824 -30.36 43.00 11.10
N ILE A 825 -29.67 43.76 11.95
CA ILE A 825 -30.20 44.95 12.62
C ILE A 825 -29.32 46.15 12.30
N VAL A 826 -29.92 47.23 11.77
CA VAL A 826 -29.18 48.46 11.49
C VAL A 826 -29.06 49.31 12.76
N ALA A 827 -27.83 49.72 13.09
CA ALA A 827 -27.50 50.54 14.26
C ALA A 827 -26.64 51.75 13.85
N ASP A 828 -26.86 52.90 14.50
CA ASP A 828 -26.06 54.11 14.23
C ASP A 828 -24.60 53.93 14.66
N LYS A 829 -23.67 54.41 13.84
CA LYS A 829 -22.23 54.24 14.08
C LYS A 829 -21.79 55.02 15.32
N ASN A 830 -21.14 54.30 16.24
CA ASN A 830 -20.78 54.71 17.61
C ASN A 830 -21.97 54.87 18.58
N SER A 831 -23.12 54.25 18.32
CA SER A 831 -24.23 54.16 19.29
C SER A 831 -24.10 52.97 20.24
N GLU A 832 -24.73 53.05 21.42
CA GLU A 832 -24.93 51.90 22.32
C GLU A 832 -26.04 51.00 21.77
N PHE A 833 -25.69 49.80 21.33
CA PHE A 833 -26.65 48.72 21.04
C PHE A 833 -26.85 47.86 22.30
N LEU A 834 -28.09 47.46 22.57
CA LEU A 834 -28.44 46.53 23.66
C LEU A 834 -28.60 45.13 23.06
N LEU A 835 -27.76 44.18 23.47
CA LEU A 835 -27.90 42.79 23.07
C LEU A 835 -29.20 42.19 23.64
N PRO A 836 -30.01 41.49 22.83
CA PRO A 836 -31.23 40.87 23.33
C PRO A 836 -30.90 39.64 24.20
N ALA A 837 -31.49 39.59 25.39
CA ALA A 837 -31.39 38.45 26.33
C ALA A 837 -32.47 37.38 26.09
N GLU A 838 -33.43 37.64 25.20
CA GLU A 838 -34.51 36.73 24.80
C GLU A 838 -35.06 37.12 23.41
N ASN A 839 -35.63 36.15 22.68
CA ASN A 839 -36.42 36.34 21.46
C ASN A 839 -37.61 35.34 21.45
N GLU A 840 -38.29 35.15 20.32
CA GLU A 840 -39.47 34.28 20.23
C GLU A 840 -39.20 32.78 20.49
N LYS A 841 -37.95 32.32 20.34
CA LYS A 841 -37.54 30.92 20.49
C LYS A 841 -36.60 30.67 21.67
N TYR A 842 -35.75 31.64 21.99
CA TYR A 842 -34.65 31.53 22.95
C TYR A 842 -34.80 32.53 24.11
N LYS A 843 -34.37 32.13 25.31
CA LYS A 843 -34.34 32.94 26.54
C LYS A 843 -33.02 32.76 27.28
N GLU A 844 -32.67 33.71 28.15
CA GLU A 844 -31.37 33.75 28.86
C GLU A 844 -30.17 33.74 27.90
N ILE A 845 -30.30 34.43 26.76
CA ILE A 845 -29.31 34.45 25.68
C ILE A 845 -28.05 35.21 26.13
N ARG A 846 -26.91 34.50 26.11
CA ARG A 846 -25.56 35.06 26.25
C ARG A 846 -24.85 35.03 24.90
N TRP A 847 -24.28 36.16 24.54
CA TRP A 847 -23.50 36.32 23.31
C TRP A 847 -22.01 36.16 23.63
N GLU A 848 -21.22 35.66 22.68
CA GLU A 848 -19.78 35.41 22.87
C GLU A 848 -19.03 36.62 23.43
N GLY A 849 -18.24 36.39 24.49
CA GLY A 849 -17.47 37.43 25.19
C GLY A 849 -18.30 38.50 25.91
N CYS A 850 -19.63 38.37 25.99
CA CYS A 850 -20.55 39.38 26.51
C CYS A 850 -21.41 38.86 27.67
N THR A 851 -21.85 39.76 28.55
CA THR A 851 -22.82 39.44 29.60
C THR A 851 -24.27 39.47 29.06
N ILE A 852 -25.18 38.74 29.72
CA ILE A 852 -26.59 38.66 29.30
C ILE A 852 -27.24 40.05 29.39
N GLY A 853 -27.70 40.57 28.26
CA GLY A 853 -28.29 41.91 28.16
C GLY A 853 -27.27 43.07 28.18
N GLU A 854 -26.01 42.82 27.78
CA GLU A 854 -24.98 43.86 27.75
C GLU A 854 -25.25 44.97 26.71
N LYS A 855 -24.73 46.17 27.00
CA LYS A 855 -24.72 47.31 26.09
C LYS A 855 -23.35 47.51 25.49
N ILE A 856 -23.27 47.51 24.16
CA ILE A 856 -22.01 47.54 23.41
C ILE A 856 -22.02 48.68 22.40
N VAL A 857 -20.90 49.40 22.29
CA VAL A 857 -20.76 50.49 21.31
C VAL A 857 -20.43 49.91 19.94
N ILE A 858 -21.30 50.14 18.95
CA ILE A 858 -21.15 49.61 17.59
C ILE A 858 -20.32 50.59 16.75
N THR A 859 -19.01 50.35 16.65
CA THR A 859 -18.06 51.22 15.92
C THR A 859 -17.93 50.89 14.43
N GLY A 860 -18.47 49.75 14.00
CA GLY A 860 -18.49 49.22 12.64
C GLY A 860 -19.49 48.07 12.55
N ASP A 861 -19.64 47.45 11.36
CA ASP A 861 -20.39 46.20 11.21
C ASP A 861 -19.80 45.14 12.15
N ARG A 862 -20.67 44.43 12.88
CA ARG A 862 -20.27 43.50 13.93
C ARG A 862 -21.23 42.32 14.06
N GLU A 863 -20.66 41.14 14.09
CA GLU A 863 -21.35 39.90 14.46
C GLU A 863 -21.42 39.72 15.97
N PHE A 864 -22.49 39.09 16.43
CA PHE A 864 -22.57 38.42 17.71
C PHE A 864 -23.13 37.01 17.49
N LEU A 865 -22.41 36.04 18.05
CA LEU A 865 -22.71 34.62 18.06
C LEU A 865 -23.29 34.26 19.45
N VAL A 866 -24.24 33.33 19.50
CA VAL A 866 -24.84 32.88 20.78
C VAL A 866 -23.96 31.80 21.40
N ALA A 867 -23.37 32.10 22.56
CA ALA A 867 -22.59 31.15 23.35
C ALA A 867 -23.48 30.30 24.29
N GLU A 868 -24.48 30.91 24.92
CA GLU A 868 -25.43 30.21 25.80
C GLU A 868 -26.87 30.68 25.57
N TYR A 869 -27.82 29.76 25.76
CA TYR A 869 -29.25 30.01 25.64
C TYR A 869 -30.05 28.89 26.32
N LYS A 870 -31.35 29.12 26.48
CA LYS A 870 -32.36 28.08 26.76
C LYS A 870 -33.52 28.25 25.78
N LEU A 871 -34.11 27.17 25.28
CA LEU A 871 -35.35 27.23 24.50
C LEU A 871 -36.51 27.77 25.36
N GLN A 872 -37.46 28.51 24.77
CA GLN A 872 -38.60 29.08 25.49
C GLN A 872 -39.45 28.00 26.20
N ASP A 873 -39.76 26.92 25.50
CA ASP A 873 -40.63 25.82 25.94
C ASP A 873 -40.01 24.90 27.00
N GLY A 874 -38.67 24.85 27.08
CA GLY A 874 -37.93 23.96 27.97
C GLY A 874 -37.67 22.56 27.40
N ALA A 875 -37.79 22.36 26.09
CA ALA A 875 -37.21 21.20 25.43
C ALA A 875 -35.67 21.23 25.52
N ALA A 876 -35.03 20.07 25.36
CA ALA A 876 -33.61 20.00 25.03
C ALA A 876 -33.47 20.23 23.52
N ASP A 877 -32.57 21.14 23.12
CA ASP A 877 -32.27 21.35 21.70
C ASP A 877 -31.47 20.14 21.19
N ALA A 878 -32.02 19.42 20.21
CA ALA A 878 -31.43 18.20 19.66
C ALA A 878 -30.85 18.53 18.28
N PRO A 879 -29.55 18.28 18.01
CA PRO A 879 -28.93 18.68 16.76
C PRO A 879 -29.54 17.96 15.55
N ALA A 880 -29.64 18.70 14.45
CA ALA A 880 -30.07 18.15 13.16
C ALA A 880 -28.90 17.42 12.47
N GLY A 881 -28.81 16.11 12.69
CA GLY A 881 -27.86 15.22 12.01
C GLY A 881 -28.11 13.75 12.35
N GLU A 882 -27.42 12.84 11.67
CA GLU A 882 -27.50 11.40 11.97
C GLU A 882 -26.55 11.06 13.13
N LYS A 883 -27.00 10.25 14.09
CA LYS A 883 -26.19 9.71 15.19
C LYS A 883 -25.79 8.26 14.88
N LEU A 884 -24.68 7.81 15.46
CA LEU A 884 -24.39 6.37 15.53
C LEU A 884 -25.52 5.63 16.30
N PRO A 885 -25.78 4.35 16.00
CA PRO A 885 -26.70 3.52 16.78
C PRO A 885 -26.31 3.44 18.26
N GLU A 886 -27.30 3.35 19.16
CA GLU A 886 -27.07 3.29 20.61
C GLU A 886 -26.15 2.13 21.04
N GLU A 887 -26.17 1.01 20.30
CA GLU A 887 -25.29 -0.14 20.52
C GLU A 887 -23.82 0.15 20.17
N GLU A 888 -23.57 0.90 19.10
CA GLU A 888 -22.22 1.30 18.68
C GLU A 888 -21.66 2.35 19.66
N ILE A 889 -22.49 3.31 20.08
CA ILE A 889 -22.15 4.29 21.12
C ILE A 889 -21.78 3.57 22.43
N ALA A 890 -22.52 2.54 22.82
CA ALA A 890 -22.21 1.76 24.01
C ALA A 890 -20.84 1.06 23.94
N LYS A 891 -20.48 0.46 22.78
CA LYS A 891 -19.16 -0.16 22.56
C LYS A 891 -18.04 0.87 22.68
N ILE A 892 -18.17 2.01 22.00
CA ILE A 892 -17.19 3.10 22.03
C ILE A 892 -17.00 3.65 23.46
N LEU A 893 -18.06 3.74 24.25
CA LEU A 893 -17.96 4.18 25.64
C LEU A 893 -17.20 3.18 26.52
N THR A 894 -17.34 1.87 26.30
CA THR A 894 -16.54 0.83 26.97
C THR A 894 -15.09 0.86 26.49
N GLU A 895 -14.85 1.01 25.19
CA GLU A 895 -13.50 1.15 24.62
C GLU A 895 -12.75 2.35 25.22
N ILE A 896 -13.43 3.49 25.40
CA ILE A 896 -12.90 4.68 26.09
C ILE A 896 -12.75 4.45 27.62
N GLU A 897 -13.48 3.51 28.23
CA GLU A 897 -13.33 3.14 29.65
C GLU A 897 -12.12 2.24 29.91
N ASP A 898 -11.86 1.26 29.02
CA ASP A 898 -10.76 0.30 29.14
C ASP A 898 -9.43 0.79 28.51
N ALA A 899 -9.44 1.85 27.69
CA ALA A 899 -8.26 2.37 27.00
C ALA A 899 -7.15 2.89 27.92
N SER A 900 -5.90 2.66 27.48
CA SER A 900 -4.69 3.11 28.16
C SER A 900 -4.42 4.60 27.98
N ALA A 901 -3.72 5.21 28.94
CA ALA A 901 -3.24 6.58 28.82
C ALA A 901 -2.24 6.72 27.65
N GLY A 902 -2.54 7.60 26.70
CA GLY A 902 -1.82 7.78 25.45
C GLY A 902 -2.36 6.98 24.25
N THR A 903 -3.46 6.25 24.41
CA THR A 903 -4.13 5.54 23.30
C THR A 903 -4.91 6.53 22.42
N SER A 904 -4.91 6.29 21.10
CA SER A 904 -5.80 6.94 20.15
C SER A 904 -6.81 5.93 19.60
N ILE A 905 -8.10 6.19 19.79
CA ILE A 905 -9.21 5.32 19.38
C ILE A 905 -9.78 5.83 18.05
N LYS A 906 -9.90 4.95 17.05
CA LYS A 906 -10.45 5.32 15.74
C LYS A 906 -11.90 4.83 15.58
N ILE A 907 -12.81 5.78 15.35
CA ILE A 907 -14.26 5.54 15.25
C ILE A 907 -14.71 5.74 13.79
N ASP A 908 -15.23 4.70 13.15
CA ASP A 908 -15.93 4.82 11.86
C ASP A 908 -17.32 5.43 12.07
N MET A 909 -17.52 6.66 11.60
CA MET A 909 -18.80 7.37 11.73
C MET A 909 -19.85 6.92 10.69
N LYS A 910 -19.45 6.20 9.62
CA LYS A 910 -20.33 5.65 8.56
C LYS A 910 -21.12 6.70 7.78
N LYS A 911 -22.20 7.20 8.37
CA LYS A 911 -23.04 8.33 7.90
C LYS A 911 -23.42 9.29 9.02
N ALA A 912 -23.13 8.95 10.27
CA ALA A 912 -23.36 9.80 11.40
C ALA A 912 -22.51 11.07 11.30
N THR A 913 -23.11 12.19 11.65
CA THR A 913 -22.45 13.51 11.70
C THR A 913 -22.55 14.16 13.07
N VAL A 914 -23.35 13.58 13.97
CA VAL A 914 -23.50 14.02 15.36
C VAL A 914 -22.57 13.22 16.26
N VAL A 915 -21.66 13.90 16.95
CA VAL A 915 -20.92 13.36 18.09
C VAL A 915 -21.81 13.45 19.34
N PRO A 916 -22.15 12.32 20.00
CA PRO A 916 -22.89 12.35 21.25
C PRO A 916 -22.07 12.98 22.38
N LYS A 917 -22.73 13.79 23.23
CA LYS A 917 -22.11 14.33 24.45
C LYS A 917 -21.57 13.25 25.39
N GLU A 918 -22.13 12.05 25.35
CA GLU A 918 -21.69 10.91 26.16
C GLU A 918 -20.24 10.53 25.81
N ILE A 919 -19.88 10.52 24.52
CA ILE A 919 -18.52 10.21 24.06
C ILE A 919 -17.56 11.35 24.44
N LEU A 920 -17.98 12.61 24.25
CA LEU A 920 -17.21 13.79 24.67
C LEU A 920 -16.95 13.82 26.19
N ALA A 921 -17.93 13.41 26.99
CA ALA A 921 -17.79 13.32 28.45
C ALA A 921 -16.94 12.11 28.89
N ALA A 922 -16.88 11.04 28.10
CA ALA A 922 -16.08 9.86 28.41
C ALA A 922 -14.57 10.08 28.22
N ILE A 923 -14.17 10.97 27.29
CA ILE A 923 -12.78 11.38 27.08
C ILE A 923 -12.35 12.56 27.96
N GLN A 924 -13.28 13.36 28.49
CA GLN A 924 -12.97 14.60 29.21
C GLN A 924 -12.04 14.36 30.42
N GLY A 925 -10.78 14.77 30.29
CA GLY A 925 -9.76 14.58 31.33
C GLY A 925 -9.18 13.16 31.46
N LYS A 926 -9.47 12.25 30.52
CA LYS A 926 -8.71 11.01 30.31
C LYS A 926 -7.70 11.23 29.19
N GLN A 927 -6.46 10.79 29.36
CA GLN A 927 -5.41 10.82 28.31
C GLN A 927 -5.71 9.82 27.18
N VAL A 928 -6.75 10.06 26.40
CA VAL A 928 -7.20 9.25 25.26
C VAL A 928 -7.67 10.19 24.17
N ASP A 929 -7.08 10.07 22.98
CA ASP A 929 -7.50 10.83 21.79
C ASP A 929 -8.55 10.03 21.01
N ILE A 930 -9.56 10.69 20.43
CA ILE A 930 -10.49 10.04 19.50
C ILE A 930 -10.35 10.61 18.09
N VAL A 931 -10.28 9.71 17.10
CA VAL A 931 -10.24 10.02 15.67
C VAL A 931 -11.53 9.55 15.02
N LEU A 932 -12.39 10.52 14.71
CA LEU A 932 -13.68 10.32 14.05
C LEU A 932 -13.44 10.28 12.53
N ASP A 933 -13.57 9.11 11.92
CA ASP A 933 -13.44 8.92 10.47
C ASP A 933 -14.78 9.21 9.78
N MET A 934 -14.79 10.24 8.93
CA MET A 934 -15.96 10.71 8.17
C MET A 934 -15.83 10.33 6.68
N GLY A 935 -14.91 9.43 6.34
CA GLY A 935 -14.61 8.91 5.00
C GLY A 935 -13.83 9.87 4.10
N ALA A 936 -14.32 11.10 3.91
CA ALA A 936 -13.66 12.12 3.06
C ALA A 936 -12.76 13.09 3.84
N TYR A 937 -12.86 13.08 5.17
CA TYR A 937 -12.09 13.86 6.15
C TYR A 937 -12.18 13.16 7.50
N SER A 938 -11.39 13.57 8.48
CA SER A 938 -11.48 13.06 9.86
C SER A 938 -11.29 14.17 10.88
N TRP A 939 -11.86 13.98 12.07
CA TRP A 939 -11.70 14.89 13.22
C TRP A 939 -10.94 14.19 14.34
N SER A 940 -9.87 14.81 14.84
CA SER A 940 -9.18 14.39 16.06
C SER A 940 -9.59 15.27 17.24
N ILE A 941 -9.88 14.68 18.40
CA ILE A 941 -10.24 15.37 19.65
C ILE A 941 -9.44 14.75 20.79
N GLY A 942 -8.67 15.57 21.53
CA GLY A 942 -7.77 15.11 22.59
C GLY A 942 -8.18 15.51 24.01
N ASP A 943 -7.52 14.89 25.00
CA ASP A 943 -7.86 14.91 26.43
C ASP A 943 -8.02 16.31 27.05
N THR A 944 -7.11 17.19 26.67
CA THR A 944 -6.88 18.52 27.24
C THR A 944 -7.66 19.61 26.51
N GLU A 945 -8.37 19.24 25.44
CA GLU A 945 -9.11 20.16 24.58
C GLU A 945 -10.61 20.21 24.90
N VAL A 946 -11.13 19.29 25.73
CA VAL A 946 -12.55 19.22 26.13
C VAL A 946 -12.80 20.02 27.41
N LEU A 947 -12.90 21.35 27.26
CA LEU A 947 -12.83 22.31 28.38
C LEU A 947 -14.17 22.81 28.93
N ALA A 948 -15.32 22.46 28.33
CA ALA A 948 -16.64 22.95 28.77
C ALA A 948 -17.26 22.14 29.94
N ASP A 949 -17.86 22.86 30.89
CA ASP A 949 -18.62 22.30 32.03
C ASP A 949 -19.99 21.69 31.63
N GLU A 950 -20.58 22.13 30.50
CA GLU A 950 -21.89 21.65 30.00
C GLU A 950 -21.79 21.13 28.54
N LEU A 951 -21.32 19.89 28.39
CA LEU A 951 -21.20 19.22 27.08
C LEU A 951 -22.56 18.89 26.45
N LYS A 952 -22.62 18.99 25.12
CA LYS A 952 -23.82 18.83 24.27
C LYS A 952 -23.48 17.98 23.05
N ASP A 953 -24.51 17.48 22.38
CA ASP A 953 -24.36 16.77 21.11
C ASP A 953 -23.97 17.77 20.00
N ILE A 954 -22.87 17.55 19.29
CA ILE A 954 -22.33 18.49 18.29
C ILE A 954 -22.35 17.87 16.89
N VAL A 955 -22.75 18.64 15.87
CA VAL A 955 -22.64 18.23 14.45
C VAL A 955 -21.26 18.62 13.92
N LEU A 956 -20.47 17.65 13.46
CA LEU A 956 -19.14 17.87 12.87
C LEU A 956 -19.12 17.63 11.34
N GLU A 957 -20.28 17.73 10.67
CA GLU A 957 -20.37 17.71 9.21
C GLU A 957 -19.64 18.93 8.61
N VAL A 958 -18.62 18.63 7.79
CA VAL A 958 -17.91 19.58 6.93
C VAL A 958 -18.38 19.41 5.49
N LYS A 959 -18.69 20.52 4.82
CA LYS A 959 -18.89 20.60 3.36
C LYS A 959 -17.68 21.26 2.74
N ILE A 960 -17.01 20.54 1.84
CA ILE A 960 -15.77 20.96 1.15
C ILE A 960 -16.13 21.51 -0.23
N GLY A 961 -15.43 22.55 -0.69
CA GLY A 961 -15.64 23.15 -2.01
C GLY A 961 -16.89 24.02 -2.10
N THR A 962 -17.29 24.65 -1.00
CA THR A 962 -18.48 25.52 -0.97
C THR A 962 -18.23 26.87 -1.67
N ASN A 963 -19.31 27.62 -1.92
CA ASN A 963 -19.25 28.99 -2.42
C ASN A 963 -19.92 29.95 -1.40
N ALA A 964 -19.71 29.68 -0.11
CA ALA A 964 -20.30 30.46 0.97
C ALA A 964 -19.59 31.80 1.18
N VAL A 965 -18.28 31.85 0.90
CA VAL A 965 -17.48 33.07 0.97
C VAL A 965 -17.46 33.75 -0.42
N PRO A 966 -17.76 35.07 -0.51
CA PRO A 966 -17.76 35.80 -1.77
C PRO A 966 -16.46 35.66 -2.56
N VAL A 967 -16.55 35.22 -3.82
CA VAL A 967 -15.39 34.91 -4.69
C VAL A 967 -14.39 36.07 -4.79
N GLY A 968 -14.87 37.32 -4.86
CA GLY A 968 -14.01 38.50 -4.91
C GLY A 968 -13.24 38.79 -3.62
N LEU A 969 -13.72 38.31 -2.46
CA LEU A 969 -13.01 38.37 -1.18
C LEU A 969 -11.96 37.26 -1.10
N VAL A 970 -12.30 36.05 -1.55
CA VAL A 970 -11.37 34.91 -1.64
C VAL A 970 -10.21 35.24 -2.57
N ALA A 971 -10.49 35.78 -3.76
CA ALA A 971 -9.46 36.21 -4.71
C ALA A 971 -8.55 37.31 -4.16
N SER A 972 -9.11 38.27 -3.40
CA SER A 972 -8.34 39.34 -2.76
C SER A 972 -7.48 38.87 -1.58
N LEU A 973 -7.80 37.73 -0.97
CA LEU A 973 -6.99 37.13 0.09
C LEU A 973 -5.91 36.20 -0.47
N ALA A 974 -6.25 35.44 -1.52
CA ALA A 974 -5.36 34.42 -2.08
C ALA A 974 -4.26 34.99 -2.98
N GLU A 975 -4.45 36.20 -3.55
CA GLU A 975 -3.50 36.83 -4.48
C GLU A 975 -3.07 35.94 -5.66
N GLY A 976 -3.94 35.00 -6.06
CA GLY A 976 -3.69 34.02 -7.13
C GLY A 976 -3.19 32.64 -6.66
N LYS A 977 -2.97 32.43 -5.35
CA LYS A 977 -2.65 31.12 -4.77
C LYS A 977 -3.86 30.16 -4.78
N PRO A 978 -3.66 28.82 -4.76
CA PRO A 978 -4.77 27.87 -4.67
C PRO A 978 -5.57 28.00 -3.36
N VAL A 979 -6.85 27.66 -3.40
CA VAL A 979 -7.78 27.82 -2.27
C VAL A 979 -8.75 26.65 -2.15
N THR A 980 -9.22 26.40 -0.93
CA THR A 980 -10.35 25.50 -0.63
C THR A 980 -11.31 26.20 0.34
N GLN A 981 -12.60 26.27 0.01
CA GLN A 981 -13.63 26.75 0.93
C GLN A 981 -14.24 25.59 1.71
N LEU A 982 -14.54 25.83 2.99
CA LEU A 982 -15.25 24.91 3.87
C LEU A 982 -16.49 25.60 4.47
N SER A 983 -17.57 24.85 4.66
CA SER A 983 -18.70 25.26 5.49
C SER A 983 -19.04 24.13 6.45
N LEU A 984 -19.06 24.41 7.75
CA LEU A 984 -19.52 23.46 8.76
C LEU A 984 -21.04 23.62 8.97
N THR A 985 -21.75 22.53 9.23
CA THR A 985 -23.23 22.53 9.34
C THR A 985 -23.73 22.92 10.74
N HIS A 986 -22.89 22.80 11.76
CA HIS A 986 -23.13 23.45 13.04
C HIS A 986 -22.77 24.95 12.95
N ASN A 987 -23.23 25.75 13.90
CA ASN A 987 -22.80 27.15 14.03
C ASN A 987 -22.76 27.55 15.51
N GLY A 988 -21.63 28.11 15.94
CA GLY A 988 -21.30 28.37 17.36
C GLY A 988 -20.08 27.59 17.86
N GLU A 989 -19.66 27.86 19.10
CA GLU A 989 -18.57 27.16 19.79
C GLU A 989 -18.88 25.67 20.03
N PHE A 990 -17.89 24.80 19.90
CA PHE A 990 -18.05 23.37 20.20
C PHE A 990 -18.07 23.06 21.71
N GLY A 991 -17.50 23.94 22.54
CA GLY A 991 -17.12 23.64 23.92
C GLY A 991 -15.82 22.82 24.06
N PHE A 992 -15.16 22.52 22.93
CA PHE A 992 -13.87 21.86 22.84
C PHE A 992 -13.07 22.35 21.62
N ARG A 993 -11.78 22.02 21.53
CA ARG A 993 -10.98 22.15 20.30
C ARG A 993 -10.85 20.78 19.62
N ALA A 994 -10.89 20.79 18.28
CA ALA A 994 -10.77 19.61 17.43
C ALA A 994 -9.93 19.94 16.20
N ASP A 995 -9.15 18.97 15.73
CA ASP A 995 -8.29 19.10 14.56
C ASP A 995 -8.92 18.35 13.37
N LEU A 996 -9.27 19.09 12.32
CA LEU A 996 -9.81 18.55 11.07
C LEU A 996 -8.65 18.18 10.15
N THR A 997 -8.55 16.89 9.80
CA THR A 997 -7.67 16.41 8.74
C THR A 997 -8.46 16.25 7.44
N LEU A 998 -7.99 16.91 6.37
CA LEU A 998 -8.58 16.82 5.03
C LEU A 998 -7.50 16.79 3.93
N ASN A 999 -7.84 16.28 2.75
CA ASN A 999 -6.94 16.30 1.60
C ASN A 999 -7.07 17.63 0.82
N LEU A 1000 -5.94 18.29 0.56
CA LEU A 1000 -5.78 19.55 -0.14
C LEU A 1000 -5.00 19.41 -1.47
N GLY A 1001 -4.84 18.19 -1.98
CA GLY A 1001 -4.11 17.87 -3.21
C GLY A 1001 -2.64 17.57 -2.98
N SER A 1002 -2.16 16.42 -3.49
CA SER A 1002 -0.77 15.99 -3.33
C SER A 1002 0.21 16.82 -4.17
N GLU A 1003 -0.27 17.54 -5.17
CA GLU A 1003 0.47 18.58 -5.88
C GLU A 1003 0.90 19.75 -4.98
N ASN A 1004 0.21 19.94 -3.85
CA ASN A 1004 0.50 20.97 -2.84
C ASN A 1004 1.40 20.46 -1.70
N SER A 1005 1.91 19.22 -1.80
CA SER A 1005 2.84 18.59 -0.86
C SER A 1005 4.04 19.47 -0.50
N GLY A 1006 4.30 19.59 0.81
CA GLY A 1006 5.35 20.47 1.36
C GLY A 1006 4.99 21.95 1.38
N GLY A 1007 3.78 22.32 0.97
CA GLY A 1007 3.18 23.64 1.21
C GLY A 1007 2.53 23.78 2.59
N THR A 1008 1.85 24.91 2.79
CA THR A 1008 1.15 25.26 4.03
C THR A 1008 -0.27 25.70 3.71
N GLY A 1009 -1.27 25.04 4.29
CA GLY A 1009 -2.67 25.48 4.26
C GLY A 1009 -2.93 26.48 5.39
N ASN A 1010 -3.24 27.73 5.05
CA ASN A 1010 -3.53 28.80 6.00
C ASN A 1010 -5.06 28.95 6.17
N LEU A 1011 -5.58 28.75 7.38
CA LEU A 1011 -7.01 28.77 7.68
C LEU A 1011 -7.50 30.17 8.07
N TYR A 1012 -8.54 30.63 7.39
CA TYR A 1012 -9.23 31.89 7.66
C TYR A 1012 -10.72 31.66 7.90
N TYR A 1013 -11.23 32.20 9.02
CA TYR A 1013 -12.66 32.24 9.36
C TYR A 1013 -13.36 33.37 8.61
N TYR A 1014 -14.52 33.09 8.01
CA TYR A 1014 -15.37 34.12 7.43
C TYR A 1014 -16.34 34.70 8.46
N ASP A 1015 -16.29 36.01 8.69
CA ASP A 1015 -17.21 36.74 9.56
C ASP A 1015 -18.38 37.36 8.76
N SER A 1016 -19.54 37.53 9.39
CA SER A 1016 -20.71 38.17 8.76
C SER A 1016 -20.59 39.70 8.64
N SER A 1017 -19.47 40.29 9.06
CA SER A 1017 -19.06 41.65 8.66
C SER A 1017 -18.44 41.67 7.25
N GLY A 1018 -18.14 40.50 6.68
CA GLY A 1018 -17.60 40.31 5.34
C GLY A 1018 -16.09 40.18 5.28
N LYS A 1019 -15.43 39.72 6.35
CA LYS A 1019 -13.97 39.63 6.44
C LYS A 1019 -13.50 38.19 6.61
N LEU A 1020 -12.26 37.95 6.20
CA LEU A 1020 -11.53 36.72 6.48
C LEU A 1020 -10.50 36.97 7.57
N ILE A 1021 -10.59 36.22 8.67
CA ILE A 1021 -9.76 36.36 9.88
C ILE A 1021 -8.90 35.10 10.01
N PHE A 1022 -7.58 35.24 9.92
CA PHE A 1022 -6.64 34.14 10.12
C PHE A 1022 -6.84 33.47 11.48
N ARG A 1023 -6.77 32.13 11.51
CA ARG A 1023 -6.94 31.31 12.71
C ARG A 1023 -5.71 30.49 13.05
N ASN A 1024 -5.20 29.73 12.09
CA ASN A 1024 -4.01 28.87 12.21
C ASN A 1024 -3.54 28.43 10.82
N ALA A 1025 -2.49 27.63 10.75
CA ALA A 1025 -2.02 27.01 9.53
C ALA A 1025 -1.50 25.59 9.80
N GLY A 1026 -1.57 24.73 8.78
CA GLY A 1026 -1.13 23.33 8.82
C GLY A 1026 -0.24 23.00 7.62
N GLN A 1027 0.79 22.19 7.83
CA GLN A 1027 1.67 21.75 6.75
C GLN A 1027 0.99 20.64 5.92
N ILE A 1028 1.18 20.67 4.59
CA ILE A 1028 0.61 19.70 3.66
C ILE A 1028 1.57 18.52 3.48
N GLY A 1029 1.08 17.32 3.77
CA GLY A 1029 1.78 16.04 3.70
C GLY A 1029 2.05 15.55 2.27
N ALA A 1030 2.80 14.45 2.16
CA ALA A 1030 3.18 13.87 0.87
C ALA A 1030 2.00 13.25 0.09
N ASP A 1031 0.91 12.93 0.80
CA ASP A 1031 -0.37 12.44 0.30
C ASP A 1031 -1.38 13.58 -0.01
N GLY A 1032 -0.99 14.84 0.24
CA GLY A 1032 -1.85 16.01 0.12
C GLY A 1032 -2.69 16.32 1.36
N THR A 1033 -2.59 15.55 2.45
CA THR A 1033 -3.36 15.82 3.67
C THR A 1033 -2.81 16.98 4.49
N ALA A 1034 -3.68 17.71 5.17
CA ALA A 1034 -3.30 18.71 6.17
C ALA A 1034 -4.27 18.66 7.36
N SER A 1035 -3.75 18.92 8.56
CA SER A 1035 -4.55 19.03 9.79
C SER A 1035 -4.64 20.49 10.25
N LEU A 1036 -5.84 20.94 10.61
CA LEU A 1036 -6.18 22.33 10.94
C LEU A 1036 -7.15 22.40 12.13
N SER A 1037 -6.91 23.31 13.08
CA SER A 1037 -7.67 23.37 14.33
C SER A 1037 -8.93 24.23 14.28
N PHE A 1038 -10.00 23.76 14.92
CA PHE A 1038 -11.27 24.44 15.06
C PHE A 1038 -11.76 24.35 16.53
N SER A 1039 -12.47 25.38 17.00
CA SER A 1039 -13.17 25.41 18.30
C SER A 1039 -14.62 25.89 18.18
N HIS A 1040 -15.06 26.11 16.93
CA HIS A 1040 -16.29 26.79 16.54
C HIS A 1040 -16.59 26.38 15.08
N ALA A 1041 -17.87 26.29 14.71
CA ALA A 1041 -18.30 25.99 13.34
C ALA A 1041 -18.86 27.22 12.60
N SER A 1042 -18.48 27.37 11.33
CA SER A 1042 -18.83 28.48 10.43
C SER A 1042 -18.36 28.18 9.00
N ASP A 1043 -18.36 29.20 8.14
CA ASP A 1043 -17.66 29.22 6.85
C ASP A 1043 -16.18 29.60 7.01
N TYR A 1044 -15.31 28.97 6.22
CA TYR A 1044 -13.86 29.14 6.24
C TYR A 1044 -13.24 29.09 4.83
N VAL A 1045 -12.06 29.68 4.69
CA VAL A 1045 -11.19 29.59 3.51
C VAL A 1045 -9.82 29.07 3.94
N ILE A 1046 -9.32 28.07 3.23
CA ILE A 1046 -7.92 27.64 3.31
C ILE A 1046 -7.19 28.23 2.10
N VAL A 1047 -6.11 28.99 2.33
CA VAL A 1047 -5.21 29.48 1.27
C VAL A 1047 -3.93 28.65 1.31
N ILE A 1048 -3.60 28.02 0.19
CA ILE A 1048 -2.48 27.10 0.07
C ILE A 1048 -1.23 27.88 -0.39
N ASP A 1049 -0.19 27.87 0.42
CA ASP A 1049 1.10 28.46 0.07
C ASP A 1049 2.11 27.38 -0.35
N SER A 1050 2.72 27.52 -1.52
CA SER A 1050 3.68 26.55 -2.05
C SER A 1050 5.09 26.86 -1.54
N GLY A 1051 5.68 25.98 -0.73
CA GLY A 1051 6.95 26.20 0.00
C GLY A 1051 8.24 26.27 -0.83
N LYS A 1052 8.27 27.05 -1.91
CA LYS A 1052 9.39 27.16 -2.88
C LYS A 1052 9.72 28.62 -3.26
N GLY A 1053 9.88 29.53 -2.29
CA GLY A 1053 10.31 30.90 -2.57
C GLY A 1053 10.78 31.72 -1.35
N GLU A 1054 12.11 31.92 -1.26
CA GLU A 1054 12.86 32.88 -0.42
C GLU A 1054 12.64 32.91 1.13
N PRO A 1055 13.63 33.38 1.92
CA PRO A 1055 13.51 33.45 3.37
C PRO A 1055 13.01 34.83 3.85
N GLU A 1056 11.92 34.87 4.61
CA GLU A 1056 11.39 36.11 5.18
C GLU A 1056 12.30 36.72 6.27
N GLU A 1057 12.33 38.05 6.33
CA GLU A 1057 12.94 38.79 7.43
C GLU A 1057 12.06 38.70 8.68
N LYS A 1058 12.64 38.39 9.84
CA LYS A 1058 11.89 38.31 11.10
C LYS A 1058 11.61 39.69 11.66
N GLU A 1059 10.36 40.13 11.59
CA GLU A 1059 9.89 41.21 12.49
C GLU A 1059 9.79 40.70 13.94
N GLU A 1060 9.93 41.60 14.90
CA GLU A 1060 10.17 41.27 16.31
C GLU A 1060 8.85 41.23 17.11
N GLU A 1061 8.46 40.06 17.66
CA GLU A 1061 7.44 39.99 18.71
C GLU A 1061 7.96 40.63 20.01
N GLU A 1062 7.26 41.65 20.51
CA GLU A 1062 7.50 42.19 21.86
C GLU A 1062 7.21 41.13 22.93
N LYS A 1063 8.11 40.95 23.90
CA LYS A 1063 7.87 40.12 25.10
C LYS A 1063 8.11 40.91 26.38
N GLU A 1064 7.12 40.88 27.27
CA GLU A 1064 7.16 41.59 28.55
C GLU A 1064 8.24 41.06 29.50
N ASP A 1065 8.78 41.97 30.33
CA ASP A 1065 9.71 41.64 31.42
C ASP A 1065 9.11 40.70 32.48
N LYS A 1066 9.88 39.66 32.88
CA LYS A 1066 10.24 39.47 34.31
C LYS A 1066 11.42 38.51 34.57
N GLU A 1067 12.53 39.13 34.94
CA GLU A 1067 13.17 38.97 36.26
C GLU A 1067 13.71 37.59 36.73
N VAL A 1068 15.05 37.46 36.79
CA VAL A 1068 15.87 37.16 38.01
C VAL A 1068 17.13 36.29 37.75
N SER A 1069 18.26 36.82 38.23
CA SER A 1069 19.51 36.15 38.66
C SER A 1069 20.65 35.84 37.68
N LYS A 1070 21.85 35.89 38.27
CA LYS A 1070 23.19 35.55 37.75
C LYS A 1070 23.57 34.16 38.33
N ALA A 1071 24.66 33.47 37.98
CA ALA A 1071 25.94 33.99 37.48
C ALA A 1071 26.85 32.90 36.85
N GLU A 1072 27.98 33.39 36.33
CA GLU A 1072 29.28 32.70 36.16
C GLU A 1072 29.51 31.79 34.93
N ASN A 1073 30.81 31.61 34.68
CA ASN A 1073 31.52 31.21 33.45
C ASN A 1073 32.43 29.99 33.82
N PRO A 1074 33.33 29.38 32.99
CA PRO A 1074 33.71 29.75 31.61
C PRO A 1074 34.03 28.60 30.61
N GLU A 1075 34.24 29.00 29.34
CA GLU A 1075 35.34 28.61 28.40
C GLU A 1075 35.45 27.22 27.71
N GLU A 1076 36.10 27.30 26.52
CA GLU A 1076 36.71 26.29 25.62
C GLU A 1076 35.81 25.18 25.00
N ASP A 1077 35.56 25.01 23.68
CA ASP A 1077 36.01 25.54 22.35
C ASP A 1077 36.70 24.47 21.44
N GLN A 1078 36.50 24.63 20.12
CA GLN A 1078 37.22 24.05 18.95
C GLN A 1078 36.99 22.58 18.42
N GLU A 1079 36.57 22.55 17.13
CA GLU A 1079 37.12 21.74 16.00
C GLU A 1079 36.82 20.22 15.82
N LYS A 1080 36.83 19.65 14.59
CA LYS A 1080 36.44 20.10 13.21
C LYS A 1080 36.44 18.96 12.17
N ASN A 1081 35.75 19.22 11.05
CA ASN A 1081 35.77 18.57 9.72
C ASN A 1081 37.04 17.82 9.21
N ALA A 1082 36.82 16.75 8.44
CA ALA A 1082 37.66 16.26 7.32
C ALA A 1082 36.89 15.23 6.45
N ASN A 1083 37.10 14.96 5.14
CA ASN A 1083 37.79 15.55 3.96
C ASN A 1083 37.40 14.63 2.74
N LYS A 1084 37.23 14.97 1.44
CA LYS A 1084 37.78 15.91 0.43
C LYS A 1084 36.63 16.34 -0.56
N LYS A 1085 36.72 17.00 -1.73
CA LYS A 1085 37.71 17.30 -2.82
C LYS A 1085 37.97 16.13 -3.80
N GLN A 1086 38.26 16.31 -5.10
CA GLN A 1086 38.96 17.38 -5.87
C GLN A 1086 38.55 17.25 -7.39
N ASN A 1087 38.24 18.24 -8.23
CA ASN A 1087 38.90 19.47 -8.75
C ASN A 1087 40.00 19.27 -9.86
N GLU A 1088 40.19 20.34 -10.68
CA GLU A 1088 41.15 20.63 -11.78
C GLU A 1088 40.71 20.32 -13.25
N ARG A 1089 41.06 21.04 -14.35
CA ARG A 1089 41.23 22.51 -14.65
C ARG A 1089 41.61 22.85 -16.13
N LYS A 1090 41.55 24.15 -16.50
CA LYS A 1090 42.10 24.90 -17.69
C LYS A 1090 41.14 25.13 -18.88
N ILE A 1091 41.00 26.29 -19.55
CA ILE A 1091 41.74 27.59 -19.75
C ILE A 1091 42.60 27.69 -21.02
N SER A 1092 42.14 28.51 -21.98
CA SER A 1092 42.89 29.63 -22.62
C SER A 1092 41.97 30.53 -23.47
N ASP A 1093 41.86 31.82 -23.11
CA ASP A 1093 42.22 33.04 -23.89
C ASP A 1093 41.75 33.20 -25.38
N GLN A 1094 41.55 34.41 -25.95
CA GLN A 1094 42.12 35.72 -25.61
C GLN A 1094 41.31 36.91 -26.23
N GLU A 1095 41.12 38.01 -25.47
CA GLU A 1095 40.99 39.46 -25.88
C GLU A 1095 39.98 39.92 -26.99
N THR A 1096 39.47 41.16 -27.06
CA THR A 1096 39.61 42.48 -26.37
C THR A 1096 38.31 43.32 -26.67
N ALA A 1097 37.93 44.46 -26.07
CA ALA A 1097 38.39 45.24 -24.90
C ALA A 1097 37.42 46.40 -24.53
N ASN A 1098 37.26 46.67 -23.22
CA ASN A 1098 36.99 47.99 -22.59
C ASN A 1098 35.60 48.66 -22.81
N VAL A 1099 35.09 49.54 -21.92
CA VAL A 1099 35.72 50.33 -20.82
C VAL A 1099 34.93 50.24 -19.50
N ARG A 1100 35.63 50.12 -18.36
CA ARG A 1100 35.12 50.43 -17.01
C ARG A 1100 35.62 51.82 -16.54
N LYS A 1101 34.85 52.51 -15.68
CA LYS A 1101 35.41 53.27 -14.54
C LYS A 1101 34.42 53.39 -13.39
N ASN A 1102 34.92 53.72 -12.19
CA ASN A 1102 34.30 53.29 -10.94
C ASN A 1102 34.60 54.24 -9.75
N LYS A 1103 33.68 54.27 -8.76
CA LYS A 1103 33.82 54.64 -7.33
C LYS A 1103 34.01 56.10 -6.84
N ASN A 1104 33.23 56.39 -5.78
CA ASN A 1104 33.42 57.33 -4.64
C ASN A 1104 33.34 58.86 -4.96
N TYR A 1105 32.83 59.75 -4.08
CA TYR A 1105 32.93 59.85 -2.61
C TYR A 1105 31.74 60.60 -1.93
N ILE A 1106 31.53 60.32 -0.63
CA ILE A 1106 31.08 61.18 0.51
C ILE A 1106 30.69 62.65 0.15
N THR A 1107 29.56 63.23 0.60
CA THR A 1107 29.40 63.85 1.96
C THR A 1107 27.94 64.18 2.35
N LYS A 1108 27.72 64.22 3.67
CA LYS A 1108 26.59 64.78 4.45
C LYS A 1108 26.04 66.16 4.02
N ASP A 1109 24.72 66.33 4.23
CA ASP A 1109 24.06 67.37 5.07
C ASP A 1109 24.22 68.87 4.73
N SER A 1110 23.09 69.59 4.67
CA SER A 1110 23.04 71.05 4.79
C SER A 1110 21.64 71.56 5.16
N GLY A 1111 21.36 71.65 6.47
CA GLY A 1111 20.28 72.50 6.98
C GLY A 1111 20.72 73.96 7.10
N GLU A 1112 19.75 74.88 6.96
CA GLU A 1112 19.81 76.30 7.38
C GLU A 1112 20.83 77.23 6.65
N THR A 1113 20.69 78.57 6.62
CA THR A 1113 19.67 79.51 7.15
C THR A 1113 19.62 80.81 6.31
N THR A 1114 18.51 81.57 6.38
CA THR A 1114 18.42 83.06 6.17
C THR A 1114 18.71 83.64 4.75
N LYS A 1115 18.14 84.76 4.26
CA LYS A 1115 17.26 85.81 4.85
C LYS A 1115 16.60 86.73 3.79
N ASP A 1116 15.48 87.35 4.20
CA ASP A 1116 14.95 88.70 3.90
C ASP A 1116 14.76 89.24 2.45
N ASP A 1117 13.55 89.79 2.24
CA ASP A 1117 13.16 90.96 1.42
C ASP A 1117 13.33 90.96 -0.13
N SER A 1118 12.32 91.33 -0.95
CA SER A 1118 11.19 92.24 -0.65
C SER A 1118 10.02 92.25 -1.66
N ASN A 1119 8.84 92.66 -1.15
CA ASN A 1119 7.74 93.42 -1.80
C ASN A 1119 6.95 92.87 -3.03
N GLN A 1120 5.63 92.73 -2.78
CA GLN A 1120 4.50 93.14 -3.64
C GLN A 1120 4.21 92.33 -4.94
N ASN A 1121 2.96 92.11 -5.37
CA ASN A 1121 1.70 92.82 -5.04
C ASN A 1121 0.43 91.93 -5.18
N GLN A 1122 -0.64 92.29 -4.45
CA GLN A 1122 -2.08 91.98 -4.66
C GLN A 1122 -2.53 90.51 -4.88
N ARG A 1123 -3.25 89.88 -3.94
CA ARG A 1123 -4.70 90.03 -3.61
C ARG A 1123 -5.68 89.66 -4.73
N LYS A 1124 -6.34 88.48 -4.61
CA LYS A 1124 -7.81 88.34 -4.36
C LYS A 1124 -8.35 86.90 -4.50
N SER A 1125 -9.00 86.41 -3.45
CA SER A 1125 -10.25 85.61 -3.56
C SER A 1125 -11.44 86.58 -3.82
N PRO A 1126 -12.71 86.15 -4.07
CA PRO A 1126 -13.26 84.79 -3.96
C PRO A 1126 -14.33 84.38 -5.04
N LYS A 1127 -15.04 83.26 -4.76
CA LYS A 1127 -16.47 82.97 -5.01
C LYS A 1127 -16.98 82.31 -6.32
N THR A 1128 -17.65 81.17 -6.10
CA THR A 1128 -18.95 80.69 -6.65
C THR A 1128 -19.14 80.39 -8.14
N GLY A 1129 -19.73 79.22 -8.42
CA GLY A 1129 -20.21 78.79 -9.74
C GLY A 1129 -19.20 77.84 -10.40
N GLU A 1130 -19.53 76.59 -10.71
CA GLU A 1130 -20.79 75.83 -10.48
C GLU A 1130 -20.53 74.60 -9.59
#